data_AF-A0A010RHM4-F1
#
_entry.id   AF-A0A010RHM4-F1
#
_cell.length_a   1.000
_cell.length_b   1.000
_cell.length_c   1.000
_cell.angle_alpha   90.00
_cell.angle_beta   90.00
_cell.angle_gamma   90.00
#
_symmetry.space_group_name_H-M   'P 1'
#
loop_
_entity.id
_entity.type
_entity.pdbx_description
1 polymer ?
#
loop_
_entity_poly.entity_id
_entity_poly.type
_entity_poly.pdbx_seq_one_letter_code
_entity_poly.pdbx_strand_id
1 'polypeptide(L)'
;MRSAGLILAAAASVRAACSWKNVHTGGGGGFVPSIVFHPTEKGVAYARTDIGGLYRLNADDSWTPITDANGFADDANWNRWGIDALAVDAQDANKVYIATGMYTNDWDPKNGTFARSSDKGETWETTTLPFKVGGNMPGRGTGERLAVDPKNSEIIFFGARSGNGLWKSTDAGATFSKVSTFEAVGTFRPGAASDAYNGDLQGLTFVTFDETSEVVNGATSRIFVGTADNTTASVYVSTDAGATWGPVDGQPKKFFPHKAVLQPAEKVIYFTYSDGTGPYDGTQGGVWKYDLTSSKWTDITPTTGSDLYYGFGGLGVDMQKPGTIVVATLNSWYPDAILFRSTDSGATWKRIWSYGADGKVAPQYTISAPNAPWIETNFLDIDTKKLGWMIESLSIDPTNSDKFFYGTGLTLYGSNDLTNWDKNKTITIQSLASGIEEMAVGALASAAEGPELFFATLDNNGFTYKTAADVDKAPQSAWTNPWWASSVDVDFAGNSPNKVARIGKATDSPQLALSTDGGETWSVVNSTGNTITDGSVAYSADGDVILWSSKSAGVQVIRNAGKPENSTLPASSVIASDKKKNDVFYAGSKSTFYVSTDGAATFTEAPLGNVTEIRSIAAHPATAGELFVSTDSGVFHSTDFGKTFSSISGPSNAHAVSVGKGEGSAWNLYVFGEAADGKKLYASADLGASWIDLQGTYSFGALDGAALVGSANEANVVYVGTNGRGVMYTSCPVSNSTAAPATAHARRHAHSRPMRLGRAPHRH
;
A
#
# COMPACT_ATOMS: atom_id res chain seq x y z
N MET A 1 -47.16 -7.57 45.59
CA MET A 1 -46.03 -8.16 44.84
C MET A 1 -46.34 -8.03 43.35
N ARG A 2 -45.74 -7.06 42.67
CA ARG A 2 -45.76 -6.94 41.21
C ARG A 2 -44.34 -6.64 40.77
N SER A 3 -43.76 -7.60 40.06
CA SER A 3 -42.40 -7.58 39.54
C SER A 3 -42.26 -6.50 38.47
N ALA A 4 -41.37 -5.54 38.69
CA ALA A 4 -40.90 -4.63 37.66
C ALA A 4 -39.82 -5.36 36.85
N GLY A 5 -40.13 -5.75 35.61
CA GLY A 5 -39.13 -6.23 34.67
C GLY A 5 -38.33 -5.04 34.16
N LEU A 6 -37.02 -5.03 34.42
CA LEU A 6 -36.07 -4.20 33.67
C LEU A 6 -36.04 -4.73 32.24
N ILE A 7 -36.50 -3.92 31.29
CA ILE A 7 -36.20 -4.11 29.87
C ILE A 7 -34.81 -3.50 29.66
N LEU A 8 -33.78 -4.34 29.56
CA LEU A 8 -32.49 -3.94 28.99
C LEU A 8 -32.75 -3.67 27.49
N ALA A 9 -32.82 -2.41 27.09
CA ALA A 9 -32.78 -2.05 25.69
C ALA A 9 -31.34 -2.29 25.19
N ALA A 10 -31.12 -3.37 24.45
CA ALA A 10 -29.90 -3.53 23.66
C ALA A 10 -29.95 -2.44 22.57
N ALA A 11 -29.15 -1.39 22.73
CA ALA A 11 -28.90 -0.42 21.68
C ALA A 11 -28.11 -1.14 20.58
N ALA A 12 -28.80 -1.59 19.53
CA ALA A 12 -28.13 -2.03 18.32
C ALA A 12 -27.52 -0.79 17.65
N SER A 13 -26.21 -0.84 17.38
CA SER A 13 -25.53 0.14 16.53
C SER A 13 -26.23 0.19 15.17
N VAL A 14 -26.70 1.38 14.81
CA VAL A 14 -27.23 1.62 13.47
C VAL A 14 -26.04 1.63 12.52
N ARG A 15 -25.99 0.66 11.60
CA ARG A 15 -24.95 0.58 10.59
C ARG A 15 -25.19 1.63 9.51
N ALA A 16 -24.31 2.62 9.40
CA ALA A 16 -24.31 3.51 8.25
C ALA A 16 -23.62 2.81 7.07
N ALA A 17 -24.27 2.77 5.90
CA ALA A 17 -23.65 2.29 4.67
C ALA A 17 -22.82 3.43 4.04
N CYS A 18 -21.72 3.79 4.68
CA CYS A 18 -20.80 4.81 4.16
C CYS A 18 -19.92 4.18 3.06
N SER A 19 -19.84 4.85 1.92
CA SER A 19 -18.86 4.50 0.88
C SER A 19 -17.54 5.20 1.18
N TRP A 20 -16.44 4.46 1.07
CA TRP A 20 -15.09 4.97 1.22
C TRP A 20 -14.43 5.11 -0.16
N LYS A 21 -13.65 6.17 -0.32
CA LYS A 21 -12.81 6.44 -1.50
C LYS A 21 -11.42 6.85 -1.05
N ASN A 22 -10.45 6.85 -1.96
CA ASN A 22 -9.15 7.45 -1.70
C ASN A 22 -9.12 8.93 -2.04
N VAL A 23 -8.33 9.68 -1.26
CA VAL A 23 -7.76 10.95 -1.71
C VAL A 23 -6.86 10.65 -2.90
N HIS A 24 -7.04 11.38 -3.99
CA HIS A 24 -6.44 11.06 -5.28
C HIS A 24 -5.04 11.66 -5.41
N THR A 25 -4.01 10.81 -5.39
CA THR A 25 -2.64 11.20 -5.77
C THR A 25 -2.33 10.85 -7.22
N GLY A 26 -3.04 9.85 -7.76
CA GLY A 26 -3.03 9.47 -9.19
C GLY A 26 -1.82 8.67 -9.67
N GLY A 27 -0.84 8.42 -8.81
CA GLY A 27 0.47 7.89 -9.21
C GLY A 27 0.97 6.67 -8.44
N GLY A 28 0.17 6.03 -7.59
CA GLY A 28 0.64 4.95 -6.73
C GLY A 28 1.32 5.47 -5.46
N GLY A 29 2.64 5.70 -5.53
CA GLY A 29 3.48 6.13 -4.41
C GLY A 29 4.14 5.00 -3.62
N GLY A 30 4.10 3.76 -4.12
CA GLY A 30 4.67 2.57 -3.45
C GLY A 30 5.22 1.55 -4.46
N PHE A 31 5.55 0.36 -3.97
CA PHE A 31 6.24 -0.65 -4.76
C PHE A 31 5.26 -1.68 -5.35
N VAL A 32 5.25 -1.77 -6.68
CA VAL A 32 4.49 -2.80 -7.42
C VAL A 32 5.41 -3.97 -7.82
N PRO A 33 5.61 -5.01 -6.99
CA PRO A 33 6.52 -6.12 -7.26
C PRO A 33 6.10 -7.04 -8.41
N SER A 34 4.81 -7.07 -8.79
CA SER A 34 4.36 -7.92 -9.90
C SER A 34 3.03 -7.51 -10.53
N ILE A 35 2.94 -7.75 -11.84
CA ILE A 35 1.78 -7.49 -12.70
C ILE A 35 1.53 -8.74 -13.54
N VAL A 36 0.33 -9.31 -13.42
CA VAL A 36 -0.06 -10.55 -14.09
C VAL A 36 -1.24 -10.28 -15.00
N PHE A 37 -1.05 -10.45 -16.31
CA PHE A 37 -2.13 -10.46 -17.29
C PHE A 37 -2.78 -11.85 -17.35
N HIS A 38 -4.07 -11.91 -17.66
CA HIS A 38 -4.69 -13.15 -18.09
C HIS A 38 -4.07 -13.59 -19.43
N PRO A 39 -3.70 -14.87 -19.61
CA PRO A 39 -2.97 -15.32 -20.79
C PRO A 39 -3.77 -15.21 -22.08
N THR A 40 -5.10 -15.19 -22.01
CA THR A 40 -5.98 -15.25 -23.19
C THR A 40 -7.11 -14.22 -23.20
N GLU A 41 -7.41 -13.55 -22.09
CA GLU A 41 -8.56 -12.66 -21.96
C GLU A 41 -8.07 -11.22 -21.97
N LYS A 42 -8.50 -10.47 -22.98
CA LYS A 42 -8.06 -9.09 -23.17
C LYS A 42 -8.54 -8.20 -22.03
N GLY A 43 -7.65 -7.35 -21.52
CA GLY A 43 -8.00 -6.34 -20.52
C GLY A 43 -8.21 -6.89 -19.10
N VAL A 44 -7.90 -8.16 -18.85
CA VAL A 44 -7.85 -8.71 -17.49
C VAL A 44 -6.39 -8.76 -17.04
N ALA A 45 -6.06 -7.94 -16.04
CA ALA A 45 -4.77 -7.97 -15.38
C ALA A 45 -4.91 -7.57 -13.93
N TYR A 46 -3.93 -7.97 -13.12
CA TYR A 46 -3.85 -7.64 -11.71
C TYR A 46 -2.45 -7.17 -11.34
N ALA A 47 -2.37 -6.20 -10.44
CA ALA A 47 -1.12 -5.70 -9.87
C ALA A 47 -1.13 -5.97 -8.36
N ARG A 48 -0.14 -6.72 -7.88
CA ARG A 48 0.04 -6.97 -6.45
C ARG A 48 1.06 -5.99 -5.86
N THR A 49 0.81 -5.58 -4.64
CA THR A 49 1.64 -4.64 -3.88
C THR A 49 2.18 -5.32 -2.61
N ASP A 50 3.24 -4.74 -2.02
CA ASP A 50 3.87 -5.34 -0.84
C ASP A 50 3.15 -5.02 0.48
N ILE A 51 2.48 -3.87 0.55
CA ILE A 51 1.71 -3.43 1.74
C ILE A 51 0.27 -2.98 1.44
N GLY A 52 -0.11 -2.83 0.17
CA GLY A 52 -1.33 -2.15 -0.26
C GLY A 52 -2.38 -3.01 -0.94
N GLY A 53 -2.32 -4.32 -0.79
CA GLY A 53 -3.29 -5.25 -1.37
C GLY A 53 -3.14 -5.51 -2.87
N LEU A 54 -4.26 -5.84 -3.51
CA LEU A 54 -4.35 -6.25 -4.92
C LEU A 54 -5.25 -5.30 -5.70
N TYR A 55 -4.85 -4.99 -6.92
CA TYR A 55 -5.59 -4.14 -7.85
C TYR A 55 -5.94 -4.87 -9.14
N ARG A 56 -7.12 -4.57 -9.70
CA ARG A 56 -7.57 -5.06 -11.02
C ARG A 56 -7.54 -3.93 -12.04
N LEU A 57 -7.04 -4.23 -13.24
CA LEU A 57 -7.01 -3.30 -14.38
C LEU A 57 -8.42 -2.99 -14.90
N ASN A 58 -8.67 -1.73 -15.21
CA ASN A 58 -9.88 -1.24 -15.85
C ASN A 58 -9.66 -0.98 -17.36
N ALA A 59 -10.75 -0.80 -18.10
CA ALA A 59 -10.71 -0.60 -19.54
C ALA A 59 -9.99 0.69 -19.99
N ASP A 60 -9.87 1.67 -19.10
CA ASP A 60 -9.19 2.96 -19.31
C ASP A 60 -7.75 2.98 -18.75
N ASP A 61 -7.19 1.81 -18.42
CA ASP A 61 -5.87 1.63 -17.79
C ASP A 61 -5.73 2.22 -16.39
N SER A 62 -6.85 2.57 -15.73
CA SER A 62 -6.88 2.77 -14.28
C SER A 62 -6.99 1.45 -13.52
N TRP A 63 -6.91 1.51 -12.20
CA TRP A 63 -6.89 0.34 -11.32
C TRP A 63 -7.95 0.43 -10.22
N THR A 64 -8.56 -0.70 -9.89
CA THR A 64 -9.52 -0.81 -8.78
C THR A 64 -8.96 -1.70 -7.68
N PRO A 65 -8.88 -1.23 -6.42
CA PRO A 65 -8.50 -2.08 -5.29
C PRO A 65 -9.58 -3.12 -5.04
N ILE A 66 -9.19 -4.38 -4.83
CA ILE A 66 -10.10 -5.52 -4.67
C ILE A 66 -9.86 -6.29 -3.36
N THR A 67 -9.18 -5.66 -2.40
CA THR A 67 -8.87 -6.22 -1.08
C THR A 67 -9.28 -5.33 0.10
N ASP A 68 -9.98 -4.22 -0.17
CA ASP A 68 -10.31 -3.22 0.84
C ASP A 68 -11.70 -3.41 1.45
N ALA A 69 -12.61 -4.07 0.74
CA ALA A 69 -14.02 -4.15 1.11
C ALA A 69 -14.43 -5.58 1.48
N ASN A 70 -15.73 -5.73 1.78
CA ASN A 70 -16.38 -7.01 2.05
C ASN A 70 -15.73 -7.85 3.17
N GLY A 71 -14.98 -7.21 4.08
CA GLY A 71 -14.33 -7.87 5.20
C GLY A 71 -13.18 -8.80 4.81
N PHE A 72 -12.57 -8.62 3.62
CA PHE A 72 -11.41 -9.43 3.23
C PHE A 72 -10.20 -9.13 4.13
N ALA A 73 -9.83 -7.86 4.27
CA ALA A 73 -8.90 -7.36 5.28
C ALA A 73 -9.67 -6.56 6.35
N ASP A 74 -9.10 -6.49 7.55
CA ASP A 74 -9.60 -5.72 8.69
C ASP A 74 -8.46 -5.52 9.71
N ASP A 75 -8.74 -4.90 10.86
CA ASP A 75 -7.75 -4.69 11.93
C ASP A 75 -7.08 -6.00 12.38
N ALA A 76 -7.86 -7.09 12.48
CA ALA A 76 -7.31 -8.36 12.92
C ALA A 76 -6.46 -9.00 11.82
N ASN A 77 -6.84 -8.86 10.55
CA ASN A 77 -6.25 -9.52 9.39
C ASN A 77 -5.57 -8.51 8.44
N TRP A 78 -4.98 -7.46 9.02
CA TRP A 78 -4.30 -6.38 8.29
C TRP A 78 -3.20 -6.88 7.37
N ASN A 79 -2.56 -7.99 7.75
CA ASN A 79 -1.51 -8.63 6.99
C ASN A 79 -1.97 -9.19 5.63
N ARG A 80 -3.29 -9.28 5.38
CA ARG A 80 -3.84 -9.68 4.08
C ARG A 80 -3.62 -8.65 2.97
N TRP A 81 -3.21 -7.43 3.29
CA TRP A 81 -2.73 -6.48 2.28
C TRP A 81 -1.32 -6.78 1.78
N GLY A 82 -0.52 -7.59 2.49
CA GLY A 82 0.76 -8.05 1.97
C GLY A 82 0.55 -9.19 0.98
N ILE A 83 0.68 -8.94 -0.32
CA ILE A 83 0.44 -9.93 -1.37
C ILE A 83 1.77 -10.47 -1.91
N ASP A 84 2.15 -11.67 -1.47
CA ASP A 84 3.44 -12.29 -1.80
C ASP A 84 3.41 -13.06 -3.13
N ALA A 85 2.25 -13.57 -3.51
CA ALA A 85 2.06 -14.31 -4.75
C ALA A 85 0.65 -14.16 -5.32
N LEU A 86 0.55 -14.19 -6.65
CA LEU A 86 -0.67 -14.01 -7.43
C LEU A 86 -0.69 -15.01 -8.59
N ALA A 87 -1.85 -15.61 -8.85
CA ALA A 87 -2.09 -16.42 -10.04
C ALA A 87 -3.50 -16.18 -10.61
N VAL A 88 -3.62 -16.32 -11.92
CA VAL A 88 -4.89 -16.31 -12.64
C VAL A 88 -5.13 -17.68 -13.26
N ASP A 89 -6.38 -18.08 -13.40
CA ASP A 89 -6.75 -19.34 -14.05
C ASP A 89 -6.80 -19.14 -15.56
N ALA A 90 -5.90 -19.78 -16.32
CA ALA A 90 -5.87 -19.65 -17.78
C ALA A 90 -7.16 -20.10 -18.49
N GLN A 91 -7.99 -20.91 -17.81
CA GLN A 91 -9.23 -21.47 -18.34
C GLN A 91 -10.48 -20.68 -17.91
N ASP A 92 -10.37 -19.78 -16.92
CA ASP A 92 -11.48 -18.97 -16.42
C ASP A 92 -11.00 -17.60 -15.94
N ALA A 93 -11.23 -16.57 -16.77
CA ALA A 93 -10.81 -15.21 -16.49
C ALA A 93 -11.50 -14.55 -15.28
N ASN A 94 -12.49 -15.20 -14.66
CA ASN A 94 -13.09 -14.73 -13.41
C ASN A 94 -12.32 -15.19 -12.17
N LYS A 95 -11.45 -16.20 -12.30
CA LYS A 95 -10.74 -16.78 -11.16
C LYS A 95 -9.37 -16.15 -10.96
N VAL A 96 -9.13 -15.73 -9.73
CA VAL A 96 -7.85 -15.17 -9.27
C VAL A 96 -7.54 -15.71 -7.88
N TYR A 97 -6.26 -16.00 -7.66
CA TYR A 97 -5.76 -16.61 -6.43
C TYR A 97 -4.58 -15.80 -5.91
N ILE A 98 -4.50 -15.64 -4.59
CA ILE A 98 -3.42 -14.91 -3.92
C ILE A 98 -2.95 -15.63 -2.66
N ALA A 99 -1.66 -15.50 -2.35
CA ALA A 99 -1.09 -15.83 -1.05
C ALA A 99 -0.75 -14.53 -0.31
N THR A 100 -1.33 -14.35 0.88
CA THR A 100 -1.25 -13.11 1.64
C THR A 100 -0.65 -13.32 3.03
N GLY A 101 0.00 -12.28 3.54
CA GLY A 101 0.72 -12.19 4.81
C GLY A 101 1.87 -11.21 4.62
N MET A 102 2.19 -10.39 5.62
CA MET A 102 3.08 -9.25 5.38
C MET A 102 4.53 -9.57 5.76
N TYR A 103 4.74 -10.25 6.88
CA TYR A 103 6.07 -10.57 7.41
C TYR A 103 6.17 -12.02 7.87
N THR A 104 7.37 -12.60 7.76
CA THR A 104 7.63 -13.96 8.28
C THR A 104 8.27 -13.96 9.67
N ASN A 105 8.50 -12.78 10.24
CA ASN A 105 9.01 -12.58 11.60
C ASN A 105 7.89 -12.20 12.57
N ASP A 106 8.24 -11.79 13.79
CA ASP A 106 7.28 -11.48 14.86
C ASP A 106 6.53 -10.14 14.69
N TRP A 107 6.81 -9.36 13.65
CA TRP A 107 6.02 -8.17 13.33
C TRP A 107 4.61 -8.53 12.84
N ASP A 108 4.48 -9.66 12.16
CA ASP A 108 3.18 -10.25 11.82
C ASP A 108 2.91 -11.40 12.80
N PRO A 109 1.94 -11.29 13.71
CA PRO A 109 1.65 -12.34 14.67
C PRO A 109 0.91 -13.54 14.06
N LYS A 110 0.42 -13.43 12.81
CA LYS A 110 -0.43 -14.43 12.18
C LYS A 110 0.30 -15.21 11.09
N ASN A 111 -0.17 -16.43 10.86
CA ASN A 111 0.17 -17.16 9.65
C ASN A 111 -0.44 -16.51 8.41
N GLY A 112 0.08 -16.87 7.24
CA GLY A 112 -0.44 -16.42 5.96
C GLY A 112 -1.81 -17.01 5.64
N THR A 113 -2.46 -16.41 4.65
CA THR A 113 -3.76 -16.83 4.13
C THR A 113 -3.63 -17.08 2.63
N PHE A 114 -4.12 -18.21 2.16
CA PHE A 114 -4.44 -18.38 0.74
C PHE A 114 -5.87 -17.88 0.50
N ALA A 115 -6.08 -17.12 -0.56
CA ALA A 115 -7.40 -16.64 -0.94
C ALA A 115 -7.70 -16.91 -2.41
N ARG A 116 -8.96 -17.20 -2.70
CA ARG A 116 -9.48 -17.42 -4.06
C ARG A 116 -10.74 -16.61 -4.29
N SER A 117 -10.86 -16.08 -5.50
CA SER A 117 -12.06 -15.41 -5.99
C SER A 117 -12.51 -16.08 -7.28
N SER A 118 -13.82 -16.09 -7.53
CA SER A 118 -14.44 -16.52 -8.80
C SER A 118 -15.21 -15.38 -9.48
N ASP A 119 -14.96 -14.14 -9.08
CA ASP A 119 -15.63 -12.93 -9.55
C ASP A 119 -14.65 -11.76 -9.76
N LYS A 120 -13.41 -12.06 -10.14
CA LYS A 120 -12.35 -11.07 -10.40
C LYS A 120 -11.97 -10.23 -9.19
N GLY A 121 -12.04 -10.83 -8.00
CA GLY A 121 -11.62 -10.25 -6.73
C GLY A 121 -12.68 -9.46 -5.98
N GLU A 122 -13.94 -9.45 -6.42
CA GLU A 122 -15.01 -8.74 -5.70
C GLU A 122 -15.33 -9.42 -4.36
N THR A 123 -15.28 -10.75 -4.32
CA THR A 123 -15.41 -11.56 -3.10
C THR A 123 -14.34 -12.65 -3.03
N TRP A 124 -14.02 -13.06 -1.80
CA TRP A 124 -12.92 -13.97 -1.51
C TRP A 124 -13.33 -15.07 -0.53
N GLU A 125 -12.92 -16.30 -0.85
CA GLU A 125 -12.86 -17.41 0.10
C GLU A 125 -11.42 -17.57 0.59
N THR A 126 -11.23 -17.91 1.87
CA THR A 126 -9.89 -17.93 2.49
C THR A 126 -9.59 -19.24 3.20
N THR A 127 -8.33 -19.66 3.12
CA THR A 127 -7.76 -20.82 3.82
C THR A 127 -6.49 -20.39 4.54
N THR A 128 -6.43 -20.60 5.86
CA THR A 128 -5.23 -20.29 6.66
C THR A 128 -4.12 -21.30 6.36
N LEU A 129 -2.92 -20.80 6.09
CA LEU A 129 -1.73 -21.63 5.91
C LEU A 129 -1.10 -21.99 7.26
N PRO A 130 -0.39 -23.12 7.39
CA PRO A 130 0.27 -23.51 8.63
C PRO A 130 1.61 -22.77 8.87
N PHE A 131 1.90 -21.72 8.10
CA PHE A 131 3.12 -20.91 8.16
C PHE A 131 2.86 -19.46 7.72
N LYS A 132 3.79 -18.55 7.99
CA LYS A 132 3.72 -17.14 7.59
C LYS A 132 4.05 -16.92 6.10
N VAL A 133 3.51 -15.85 5.53
CA VAL A 133 3.74 -15.40 4.15
C VAL A 133 4.38 -14.00 4.21
N GLY A 134 5.22 -13.65 3.23
CA GLY A 134 6.13 -12.50 3.32
C GLY A 134 5.97 -11.48 2.21
N GLY A 135 4.77 -10.91 2.06
CA GLY A 135 4.45 -9.90 1.05
C GLY A 135 5.36 -8.68 1.09
N ASN A 136 5.85 -8.30 2.27
CA ASN A 136 6.81 -7.21 2.48
C ASN A 136 8.16 -7.70 3.05
N MET A 137 8.58 -8.93 2.73
CA MET A 137 9.92 -9.44 3.05
C MET A 137 10.91 -9.13 1.91
N PRO A 138 12.24 -9.26 2.12
CA PRO A 138 13.18 -9.32 1.00
C PRO A 138 12.77 -10.43 0.01
N GLY A 139 13.14 -10.32 -1.26
CA GLY A 139 12.80 -11.33 -2.28
C GLY A 139 11.38 -11.28 -2.84
N ARG A 140 10.51 -10.37 -2.37
CA ARG A 140 9.10 -10.24 -2.79
C ARG A 140 8.86 -9.91 -4.27
N GLY A 141 9.90 -9.45 -4.98
CA GLY A 141 9.84 -9.21 -6.42
C GLY A 141 10.02 -10.46 -7.28
N THR A 142 10.72 -11.49 -6.77
CA THR A 142 10.80 -12.80 -7.44
C THR A 142 9.41 -13.42 -7.55
N GLY A 143 9.11 -14.13 -8.64
CA GLY A 143 7.78 -14.69 -8.82
C GLY A 143 7.39 -15.08 -10.26
N GLU A 144 6.16 -15.56 -10.46
CA GLU A 144 5.15 -15.78 -9.41
C GLU A 144 5.38 -17.11 -8.66
N ARG A 145 5.30 -17.07 -7.33
CA ARG A 145 5.41 -18.26 -6.46
C ARG A 145 4.17 -19.15 -6.54
N LEU A 146 3.07 -18.62 -7.07
CA LEU A 146 1.79 -19.28 -7.20
C LEU A 146 1.49 -19.52 -8.67
N ALA A 147 1.06 -20.73 -9.02
CA ALA A 147 0.69 -21.07 -10.40
C ALA A 147 -0.48 -22.05 -10.44
N VAL A 148 -1.43 -21.81 -11.35
CA VAL A 148 -2.55 -22.70 -11.67
C VAL A 148 -2.13 -23.55 -12.88
N ASP A 149 -2.41 -24.84 -12.84
CA ASP A 149 -2.13 -25.73 -13.97
C ASP A 149 -2.99 -25.31 -15.19
N PRO A 150 -2.37 -24.96 -16.33
CA PRO A 150 -3.07 -24.43 -17.50
C PRO A 150 -4.02 -25.45 -18.16
N LYS A 151 -3.93 -26.74 -17.78
CA LYS A 151 -4.77 -27.83 -18.30
C LYS A 151 -5.72 -28.40 -17.25
N ASN A 152 -5.64 -27.94 -15.99
CA ASN A 152 -6.52 -28.39 -14.92
C ASN A 152 -6.62 -27.33 -13.79
N SER A 153 -7.72 -26.59 -13.77
CA SER A 153 -7.94 -25.48 -12.83
C SER A 153 -7.95 -25.89 -11.35
N GLU A 154 -8.11 -27.18 -11.06
CA GLU A 154 -8.12 -27.69 -9.69
C GLU A 154 -6.71 -27.78 -9.09
N ILE A 155 -5.68 -27.84 -9.94
CA ILE A 155 -4.29 -28.02 -9.53
C ILE A 155 -3.61 -26.66 -9.41
N ILE A 156 -3.15 -26.36 -8.20
CA ILE A 156 -2.44 -25.12 -7.89
C ILE A 156 -1.18 -25.48 -7.11
N PHE A 157 -0.05 -24.92 -7.50
CA PHE A 157 1.20 -25.03 -6.75
C PHE A 157 1.59 -23.69 -6.14
N PHE A 158 2.11 -23.74 -4.91
CA PHE A 158 2.61 -22.59 -4.17
C PHE A 158 4.01 -22.88 -3.61
N GLY A 159 4.98 -22.07 -4.02
CA GLY A 159 6.33 -22.08 -3.47
C GLY A 159 6.43 -21.19 -2.23
N ALA A 160 6.62 -21.79 -1.06
CA ALA A 160 6.63 -21.07 0.21
C ALA A 160 8.02 -20.57 0.63
N ARG A 161 8.02 -19.58 1.54
CA ARG A 161 9.20 -19.03 2.23
C ARG A 161 9.61 -19.87 3.45
N SER A 162 10.68 -19.47 4.12
CA SER A 162 11.06 -19.94 5.46
C SER A 162 11.32 -21.45 5.54
N GLY A 163 11.75 -22.07 4.44
CA GLY A 163 12.00 -23.51 4.36
C GLY A 163 10.73 -24.38 4.33
N ASN A 164 9.54 -23.78 4.15
CA ASN A 164 8.29 -24.53 4.11
C ASN A 164 8.11 -25.36 2.83
N GLY A 165 8.90 -25.09 1.79
CA GLY A 165 8.97 -25.88 0.56
C GLY A 165 7.81 -25.67 -0.39
N LEU A 166 7.55 -26.67 -1.24
CA LEU A 166 6.50 -26.63 -2.25
C LEU A 166 5.17 -27.19 -1.69
N TRP A 167 4.07 -26.53 -2.01
CA TRP A 167 2.71 -26.92 -1.62
C TRP A 167 1.83 -27.08 -2.86
N LYS A 168 0.87 -28.00 -2.78
CA LYS A 168 -0.05 -28.35 -3.86
C LYS A 168 -1.49 -28.44 -3.35
N SER A 169 -2.40 -27.85 -4.12
CA SER A 169 -3.84 -28.06 -4.08
C SER A 169 -4.27 -28.95 -5.25
N THR A 170 -5.34 -29.71 -5.05
CA THR A 170 -6.06 -30.45 -6.11
C THR A 170 -7.57 -30.21 -6.07
N ASP A 171 -8.01 -29.13 -5.42
CA ASP A 171 -9.41 -28.73 -5.23
C ASP A 171 -9.60 -27.19 -5.40
N ALA A 172 -8.88 -26.63 -6.39
CA ALA A 172 -8.90 -25.20 -6.73
C ALA A 172 -8.60 -24.30 -5.52
N GLY A 173 -7.63 -24.71 -4.70
CA GLY A 173 -7.09 -23.97 -3.58
C GLY A 173 -7.93 -24.03 -2.31
N ALA A 174 -8.87 -24.97 -2.20
CA ALA A 174 -9.66 -25.11 -0.97
C ALA A 174 -8.75 -25.61 0.16
N THR A 175 -7.91 -26.59 -0.18
CA THR A 175 -6.94 -27.18 0.74
C THR A 175 -5.57 -27.32 0.09
N PHE A 176 -4.52 -27.26 0.92
CA PHE A 176 -3.15 -27.42 0.47
C PHE A 176 -2.45 -28.52 1.26
N SER A 177 -1.60 -29.27 0.56
CA SER A 177 -0.72 -30.27 1.14
C SER A 177 0.73 -30.01 0.73
N LYS A 178 1.67 -30.30 1.63
CA LYS A 178 3.10 -30.17 1.32
C LYS A 178 3.52 -31.25 0.33
N VAL A 179 4.24 -30.87 -0.71
CA VAL A 179 4.85 -31.79 -1.67
C VAL A 179 6.13 -32.33 -1.07
N SER A 180 6.04 -33.40 -0.29
CA SER A 180 7.16 -33.94 0.47
C SER A 180 8.31 -34.46 -0.40
N THR A 181 8.04 -34.77 -1.68
CA THR A 181 9.06 -35.20 -2.65
C THR A 181 9.91 -34.05 -3.19
N PHE A 182 9.55 -32.78 -2.88
CA PHE A 182 10.36 -31.61 -3.20
C PHE A 182 11.18 -31.18 -1.97
N GLU A 183 12.45 -31.55 -1.93
CA GLU A 183 13.33 -31.32 -0.77
C GLU A 183 14.16 -30.03 -0.87
N ALA A 184 14.25 -29.42 -2.05
CA ALA A 184 15.06 -28.25 -2.31
C ALA A 184 14.40 -26.94 -1.85
N VAL A 185 14.29 -26.73 -0.54
CA VAL A 185 13.51 -25.62 0.03
C VAL A 185 14.18 -24.23 -0.06
N GLY A 186 15.34 -24.10 -0.70
CA GLY A 186 16.15 -22.88 -0.74
C GLY A 186 17.01 -22.69 0.51
N THR A 187 18.25 -22.27 0.34
CA THR A 187 19.25 -22.18 1.41
C THR A 187 19.66 -20.74 1.74
N PHE A 188 19.29 -19.78 0.88
CA PHE A 188 19.69 -18.39 1.01
C PHE A 188 18.82 -17.59 1.98
N ARG A 189 19.48 -16.70 2.72
CA ARG A 189 18.93 -15.62 3.54
C ARG A 189 19.82 -14.38 3.37
N PRO A 190 19.27 -13.16 3.20
CA PRO A 190 20.08 -11.96 2.97
C PRO A 190 21.00 -11.57 4.14
N GLY A 191 20.58 -11.87 5.38
CA GLY A 191 21.31 -11.54 6.60
C GLY A 191 21.63 -12.75 7.46
N ALA A 192 22.31 -12.53 8.58
CA ALA A 192 22.57 -13.59 9.56
C ALA A 192 21.24 -14.18 10.07
N ALA A 193 21.20 -15.47 10.43
CA ALA A 193 19.97 -16.12 10.89
C ALA A 193 19.34 -15.49 12.15
N SER A 194 20.10 -14.69 12.91
CA SER A 194 19.62 -13.92 14.06
C SER A 194 19.02 -12.57 13.70
N ASP A 195 19.16 -12.09 12.46
CA ASP A 195 18.55 -10.85 12.00
C ASP A 195 17.04 -11.05 11.89
N ALA A 196 16.27 -10.18 12.55
CA ALA A 196 14.83 -10.32 12.63
C ALA A 196 14.12 -10.16 11.28
N TYR A 197 14.70 -9.46 10.31
CA TYR A 197 14.07 -9.16 9.03
C TYR A 197 14.78 -9.83 7.86
N ASN A 198 16.12 -9.78 7.84
CA ASN A 198 16.94 -10.37 6.78
C ASN A 198 17.35 -11.83 7.08
N GLY A 199 17.06 -12.33 8.28
CA GLY A 199 17.54 -13.62 8.73
C GLY A 199 16.69 -14.81 8.32
N ASP A 200 15.56 -14.64 7.62
CA ASP A 200 14.71 -15.76 7.19
C ASP A 200 15.13 -16.32 5.82
N LEU A 201 14.88 -17.62 5.59
CA LEU A 201 15.09 -18.26 4.30
C LEU A 201 14.12 -17.69 3.27
N GLN A 202 14.65 -17.31 2.11
CA GLN A 202 13.87 -16.78 1.00
C GLN A 202 12.94 -17.82 0.37
N GLY A 203 13.30 -19.09 0.47
CA GLY A 203 12.46 -20.20 0.03
C GLY A 203 12.43 -20.37 -1.49
N LEU A 204 11.25 -20.69 -2.00
CA LEU A 204 11.02 -20.89 -3.44
C LEU A 204 10.73 -19.53 -4.10
N THR A 205 11.16 -19.37 -5.36
CA THR A 205 11.10 -18.07 -6.07
C THR A 205 10.02 -18.01 -7.14
N PHE A 206 9.75 -19.10 -7.86
CA PHE A 206 8.68 -19.17 -8.86
C PHE A 206 8.15 -20.61 -9.05
N VAL A 207 6.98 -20.73 -9.67
CA VAL A 207 6.48 -21.98 -10.26
C VAL A 207 6.01 -21.71 -11.70
N THR A 208 6.48 -22.49 -12.67
CA THR A 208 6.14 -22.33 -14.10
C THR A 208 5.77 -23.69 -14.70
N PHE A 209 4.55 -23.80 -15.23
CA PHE A 209 4.11 -24.97 -15.99
C PHE A 209 4.62 -24.92 -17.44
N ASP A 210 4.97 -26.08 -17.99
CA ASP A 210 5.16 -26.26 -19.43
C ASP A 210 3.83 -26.66 -20.07
N GLU A 211 3.03 -25.69 -20.51
CA GLU A 211 1.73 -25.94 -21.14
C GLU A 211 1.85 -26.71 -22.47
N THR A 212 3.06 -26.83 -23.03
CA THR A 212 3.31 -27.62 -24.25
C THR A 212 3.55 -29.10 -23.95
N SER A 213 3.77 -29.46 -22.69
CA SER A 213 4.01 -30.84 -22.25
C SER A 213 2.73 -31.67 -22.23
N GLU A 214 2.86 -33.00 -22.26
CA GLU A 214 1.70 -33.89 -22.23
C GLU A 214 0.94 -33.82 -20.91
N VAL A 215 -0.30 -34.31 -20.89
CA VAL A 215 -1.08 -34.48 -19.67
C VAL A 215 -0.79 -35.87 -19.10
N VAL A 216 -0.39 -35.93 -17.83
CA VAL A 216 -0.19 -37.17 -17.07
C VAL A 216 -1.14 -37.16 -15.89
N ASN A 217 -1.99 -38.19 -15.77
CA ASN A 217 -2.99 -38.32 -14.71
C ASN A 217 -3.89 -37.07 -14.54
N GLY A 218 -4.25 -36.43 -15.65
CA GLY A 218 -5.12 -35.23 -15.65
C GLY A 218 -4.42 -33.93 -15.28
N ALA A 219 -3.09 -33.89 -15.24
CA ALA A 219 -2.28 -32.72 -14.92
C ALA A 219 -1.19 -32.47 -15.97
N THR A 220 -0.74 -31.23 -16.11
CA THR A 220 0.43 -30.89 -16.93
C THR A 220 1.66 -31.61 -16.40
N SER A 221 2.32 -32.40 -17.27
CA SER A 221 3.39 -33.31 -16.85
C SER A 221 4.65 -32.60 -16.41
N ARG A 222 5.04 -31.52 -17.11
CA ARG A 222 6.30 -30.83 -16.84
C ARG A 222 6.09 -29.51 -16.10
N ILE A 223 6.76 -29.38 -14.95
CA ILE A 223 6.63 -28.26 -14.01
C ILE A 223 8.02 -27.84 -13.56
N PHE A 224 8.30 -26.54 -13.59
CA PHE A 224 9.57 -25.95 -13.14
C PHE A 224 9.37 -25.16 -11.85
N VAL A 225 10.30 -25.27 -10.92
CA VAL A 225 10.27 -24.57 -9.63
C VAL A 225 11.63 -23.92 -9.39
N GLY A 226 11.61 -22.63 -9.07
CA GLY A 226 12.78 -21.86 -8.66
C GLY A 226 13.02 -21.91 -7.16
N THR A 227 14.28 -21.92 -6.75
CA THR A 227 14.69 -21.92 -5.35
C THR A 227 15.74 -20.84 -5.11
N ALA A 228 15.67 -20.14 -3.98
CA ALA A 228 16.71 -19.22 -3.55
C ALA A 228 17.94 -20.00 -3.04
N ASP A 229 18.71 -20.54 -3.98
CA ASP A 229 19.99 -21.23 -3.78
C ASP A 229 20.91 -20.90 -4.95
N ASN A 230 22.08 -20.35 -4.69
CA ASN A 230 23.10 -19.98 -5.68
C ASN A 230 24.42 -20.76 -5.47
N THR A 231 24.32 -21.94 -4.86
CA THR A 231 25.45 -22.80 -4.51
C THR A 231 25.32 -24.20 -5.09
N THR A 232 24.11 -24.77 -5.08
CA THR A 232 23.84 -26.15 -5.50
C THR A 232 23.14 -26.20 -6.86
N ALA A 233 21.85 -25.88 -6.87
CA ALA A 233 20.95 -25.75 -8.01
C ALA A 233 19.79 -24.83 -7.61
N SER A 234 19.35 -23.98 -8.55
CA SER A 234 18.34 -22.95 -8.34
C SER A 234 17.04 -23.21 -9.11
N VAL A 235 17.03 -24.17 -10.04
CA VAL A 235 15.86 -24.57 -10.85
C VAL A 235 15.70 -26.08 -10.82
N TYR A 236 14.49 -26.52 -10.47
CA TYR A 236 14.11 -27.92 -10.40
C TYR A 236 12.96 -28.18 -11.38
N VAL A 237 12.86 -29.42 -11.86
CA VAL A 237 11.83 -29.86 -12.79
C VAL A 237 11.22 -31.19 -12.34
N SER A 238 9.91 -31.30 -12.49
CA SER A 238 9.20 -32.57 -12.56
C SER A 238 8.79 -32.82 -14.01
N THR A 239 8.78 -34.09 -14.43
CA THR A 239 8.26 -34.55 -15.74
C THR A 239 7.11 -35.54 -15.59
N ASP A 240 6.62 -35.74 -14.37
CA ASP A 240 5.59 -36.71 -13.99
C ASP A 240 4.47 -36.06 -13.14
N ALA A 241 4.12 -34.81 -13.48
CA ALA A 241 3.05 -34.03 -12.84
C ALA A 241 3.26 -33.77 -11.33
N GLY A 242 4.53 -33.61 -10.93
CA GLY A 242 4.96 -33.26 -9.59
C GLY A 242 5.16 -34.44 -8.65
N ALA A 243 5.21 -35.69 -9.16
CA ALA A 243 5.47 -36.85 -8.32
C ALA A 243 6.95 -36.93 -7.91
N THR A 244 7.87 -36.71 -8.84
CA THR A 244 9.31 -36.64 -8.59
C THR A 244 9.91 -35.34 -9.12
N TRP A 245 11.03 -34.93 -8.52
CA TRP A 245 11.70 -33.66 -8.80
C TRP A 245 13.21 -33.87 -8.88
N GLY A 246 13.85 -33.19 -9.82
CA GLY A 246 15.30 -33.15 -9.95
C GLY A 246 15.79 -31.79 -10.42
N PRO A 247 17.07 -31.43 -10.20
CA PRO A 247 17.63 -30.20 -10.73
C PRO A 247 17.60 -30.23 -12.27
N VAL A 248 17.34 -29.10 -12.92
CA VAL A 248 17.50 -28.99 -14.38
C VAL A 248 18.98 -29.08 -14.73
N ASP A 249 19.34 -30.05 -15.56
CA ASP A 249 20.74 -30.25 -15.97
C ASP A 249 21.28 -29.03 -16.72
N GLY A 250 22.54 -28.69 -16.43
CA GLY A 250 23.26 -27.60 -17.11
C GLY A 250 22.84 -26.17 -16.73
N GLN A 251 21.97 -26.00 -15.72
CA GLN A 251 21.51 -24.69 -15.27
C GLN A 251 22.65 -23.79 -14.75
N PRO A 252 22.49 -22.45 -14.83
CA PRO A 252 23.43 -21.52 -14.21
C PRO A 252 23.39 -21.65 -12.68
N LYS A 253 24.57 -21.62 -12.04
CA LYS A 253 24.70 -21.86 -10.58
C LYS A 253 24.97 -20.61 -9.74
N LYS A 254 25.33 -19.48 -10.36
CA LYS A 254 25.88 -18.30 -9.65
C LYS A 254 24.81 -17.38 -9.04
N PHE A 255 23.56 -17.49 -9.46
CA PHE A 255 22.55 -16.48 -9.25
C PHE A 255 21.20 -17.06 -8.83
N PHE A 256 20.36 -16.23 -8.22
CA PHE A 256 18.98 -16.55 -7.90
C PHE A 256 18.07 -16.24 -9.10
N PRO A 257 17.16 -17.14 -9.49
CA PRO A 257 16.22 -16.87 -10.57
C PRO A 257 15.08 -15.99 -10.04
N HIS A 258 14.91 -14.83 -10.68
CA HIS A 258 13.86 -13.86 -10.35
C HIS A 258 12.56 -14.19 -11.06
N LYS A 259 12.61 -14.41 -12.37
CA LYS A 259 11.46 -14.75 -13.23
C LYS A 259 11.77 -15.95 -14.12
N ALA A 260 10.74 -16.71 -14.45
CA ALA A 260 10.79 -17.81 -15.41
C ALA A 260 9.51 -17.83 -16.25
N VAL A 261 9.58 -17.41 -17.51
CA VAL A 261 8.41 -17.24 -18.38
C VAL A 261 8.55 -18.10 -19.63
N LEU A 262 7.54 -18.94 -19.88
CA LEU A 262 7.46 -19.81 -21.05
C LEU A 262 6.97 -19.04 -22.27
N GLN A 263 7.65 -19.19 -23.41
CA GLN A 263 7.10 -18.91 -24.73
C GLN A 263 6.70 -20.25 -25.38
N PRO A 264 5.40 -20.61 -25.39
CA PRO A 264 4.92 -21.93 -25.83
C PRO A 264 5.23 -22.24 -27.30
N ALA A 265 5.19 -21.24 -28.20
CA ALA A 265 5.47 -21.45 -29.61
C ALA A 265 6.94 -21.78 -29.89
N GLU A 266 7.86 -21.21 -29.09
CA GLU A 266 9.29 -21.54 -29.16
C GLU A 266 9.64 -22.82 -28.39
N LYS A 267 8.78 -23.23 -27.45
CA LYS A 267 9.10 -24.21 -26.42
C LYS A 267 10.37 -23.84 -25.65
N VAL A 268 10.44 -22.57 -25.25
CA VAL A 268 11.58 -21.99 -24.53
C VAL A 268 11.09 -21.33 -23.25
N ILE A 269 11.80 -21.55 -22.15
CA ILE A 269 11.62 -20.76 -20.93
C ILE A 269 12.75 -19.73 -20.85
N TYR A 270 12.38 -18.47 -20.70
CA TYR A 270 13.31 -17.37 -20.45
C TYR A 270 13.42 -17.12 -18.95
N PHE A 271 14.64 -16.82 -18.50
CA PHE A 271 14.96 -16.60 -17.09
C PHE A 271 15.73 -15.30 -16.91
N THR A 272 15.40 -14.57 -15.86
CA THR A 272 16.23 -13.48 -15.32
C THR A 272 16.83 -13.90 -14.00
N TYR A 273 18.07 -13.47 -13.77
CA TYR A 273 18.88 -13.84 -12.62
C TYR A 273 19.57 -12.63 -11.99
N SER A 274 19.73 -12.66 -10.68
CA SER A 274 20.50 -11.69 -9.90
C SER A 274 21.31 -12.38 -8.79
N ASP A 275 22.40 -11.78 -8.34
CA ASP A 275 23.21 -12.23 -7.19
C ASP A 275 22.63 -11.82 -5.84
N GLY A 276 21.64 -10.94 -5.82
CA GLY A 276 20.75 -10.65 -4.68
C GLY A 276 19.32 -11.04 -5.01
N THR A 277 18.47 -11.23 -4.01
CA THR A 277 17.04 -11.57 -4.23
C THR A 277 16.14 -10.35 -4.41
N GLY A 278 16.68 -9.13 -4.33
CA GLY A 278 15.90 -7.92 -4.47
C GLY A 278 15.04 -7.56 -3.25
N PRO A 279 14.29 -6.44 -3.31
CA PRO A 279 14.18 -5.58 -4.50
C PRO A 279 15.26 -4.49 -4.58
N TYR A 280 16.05 -4.28 -3.53
CA TYR A 280 16.97 -3.12 -3.42
C TYR A 280 18.41 -3.40 -3.88
N ASP A 281 18.80 -4.67 -3.96
CA ASP A 281 20.17 -5.11 -4.29
C ASP A 281 20.28 -5.64 -5.73
N GLY A 282 21.33 -6.42 -6.00
CA GLY A 282 21.65 -6.98 -7.31
C GLY A 282 22.78 -6.21 -7.98
N THR A 283 23.98 -6.79 -7.95
CA THR A 283 25.22 -6.21 -8.51
C THR A 283 25.78 -7.03 -9.68
N GLN A 284 25.31 -8.25 -9.87
CA GLN A 284 25.59 -9.10 -11.02
C GLN A 284 24.38 -9.98 -11.31
N GLY A 285 24.26 -10.46 -12.53
CA GLY A 285 23.20 -11.38 -12.89
C GLY A 285 23.37 -11.94 -14.29
N GLY A 286 22.26 -12.43 -14.85
CA GLY A 286 22.25 -12.91 -16.22
C GLY A 286 20.85 -13.10 -16.76
N VAL A 287 20.77 -13.27 -18.07
CA VAL A 287 19.53 -13.67 -18.75
C VAL A 287 19.82 -14.94 -19.52
N TRP A 288 18.99 -15.95 -19.31
CA TRP A 288 19.19 -17.28 -19.89
C TRP A 288 17.92 -17.75 -20.56
N LYS A 289 18.08 -18.62 -21.55
CA LYS A 289 16.96 -19.39 -22.09
C LYS A 289 17.22 -20.89 -21.98
N TYR A 290 16.15 -21.64 -21.74
CA TYR A 290 16.16 -23.10 -21.72
C TYR A 290 15.22 -23.63 -22.81
N ASP A 291 15.79 -24.33 -23.78
CA ASP A 291 15.03 -25.00 -24.84
C ASP A 291 14.49 -26.34 -24.32
N LEU A 292 13.17 -26.47 -24.29
CA LEU A 292 12.45 -27.63 -23.76
C LEU A 292 12.51 -28.86 -24.67
N THR A 293 12.88 -28.69 -25.95
CA THR A 293 13.04 -29.76 -26.92
C THR A 293 14.44 -30.34 -26.86
N SER A 294 15.45 -29.48 -26.84
CA SER A 294 16.85 -29.91 -26.82
C SER A 294 17.43 -30.07 -25.40
N SER A 295 16.71 -29.60 -24.37
CA SER A 295 17.15 -29.56 -22.97
C SER A 295 18.48 -28.81 -22.81
N LYS A 296 18.62 -27.67 -23.50
CA LYS A 296 19.85 -26.87 -23.52
C LYS A 296 19.63 -25.48 -22.97
N TRP A 297 20.55 -25.07 -22.11
CA TRP A 297 20.70 -23.69 -21.66
C TRP A 297 21.53 -22.88 -22.63
N THR A 298 21.15 -21.62 -22.84
CA THR A 298 21.94 -20.64 -23.59
C THR A 298 21.98 -19.34 -22.80
N ASP A 299 23.19 -18.83 -22.57
CA ASP A 299 23.41 -17.50 -22.02
C ASP A 299 23.05 -16.47 -23.09
N ILE A 300 22.11 -15.60 -22.77
CA ILE A 300 21.62 -14.51 -23.62
C ILE A 300 21.75 -13.17 -22.89
N THR A 301 22.67 -13.06 -21.93
CA THR A 301 22.83 -11.85 -21.11
C THR A 301 23.17 -10.63 -21.98
N PRO A 302 22.40 -9.51 -21.90
CA PRO A 302 22.58 -8.35 -22.78
C PRO A 302 23.91 -7.60 -22.63
N THR A 303 24.58 -7.73 -21.49
CA THR A 303 25.81 -7.00 -21.14
C THR A 303 26.85 -7.92 -20.51
N THR A 304 28.13 -7.58 -20.65
CA THR A 304 29.25 -8.38 -20.13
C THR A 304 30.38 -7.48 -19.59
N GLY A 305 31.35 -8.06 -18.89
CA GLY A 305 32.51 -7.33 -18.39
C GLY A 305 32.13 -6.24 -17.38
N SER A 306 32.77 -5.07 -17.48
CA SER A 306 32.51 -3.93 -16.59
C SER A 306 31.13 -3.29 -16.75
N ASP A 307 30.44 -3.57 -17.86
CA ASP A 307 29.10 -3.02 -18.13
C ASP A 307 27.98 -3.79 -17.40
N LEU A 308 28.31 -4.93 -16.79
CA LEU A 308 27.43 -5.75 -15.97
C LEU A 308 27.72 -5.51 -14.48
N TYR A 309 27.00 -4.56 -13.89
CA TYR A 309 27.10 -4.17 -12.47
C TYR A 309 25.72 -4.21 -11.76
N TYR A 310 24.80 -4.99 -12.32
CA TYR A 310 23.43 -5.17 -11.84
C TYR A 310 22.97 -6.61 -12.10
N GLY A 311 21.95 -7.05 -11.38
CA GLY A 311 21.15 -8.22 -11.73
C GLY A 311 20.06 -7.90 -12.75
N PHE A 312 19.21 -8.89 -13.03
CA PHE A 312 18.02 -8.74 -13.87
C PHE A 312 16.77 -9.19 -13.10
N GLY A 313 15.74 -8.34 -13.09
CA GLY A 313 14.45 -8.60 -12.46
C GLY A 313 13.36 -8.82 -13.52
N GLY A 314 12.68 -7.74 -13.91
CA GLY A 314 11.56 -7.75 -14.85
C GLY A 314 11.85 -8.49 -16.16
N LEU A 315 10.89 -9.33 -16.58
CA LEU A 315 10.96 -10.17 -17.78
C LEU A 315 9.59 -10.22 -18.48
N GLY A 316 9.47 -9.50 -19.59
CA GLY A 316 8.32 -9.54 -20.48
C GLY A 316 8.59 -10.42 -21.68
N VAL A 317 7.68 -11.34 -21.98
CA VAL A 317 7.73 -12.22 -23.16
C VAL A 317 6.50 -11.94 -24.01
N ASP A 318 6.71 -11.63 -25.29
CA ASP A 318 5.61 -11.35 -26.22
C ASP A 318 4.98 -12.67 -26.69
N MET A 319 3.74 -12.93 -26.27
CA MET A 319 3.03 -14.17 -26.62
C MET A 319 2.56 -14.19 -28.07
N GLN A 320 2.43 -13.04 -28.73
CA GLN A 320 2.00 -12.94 -30.13
C GLN A 320 3.18 -13.03 -31.11
N LYS A 321 4.39 -12.72 -30.65
CA LYS A 321 5.62 -12.72 -31.47
C LYS A 321 6.75 -13.52 -30.81
N PRO A 322 6.77 -14.84 -31.03
CA PRO A 322 7.85 -15.72 -30.60
C PRO A 322 9.25 -15.13 -30.90
N GLY A 323 10.15 -15.20 -29.93
CA GLY A 323 11.49 -14.61 -29.98
C GLY A 323 11.58 -13.15 -29.51
N THR A 324 10.45 -12.51 -29.18
CA THR A 324 10.44 -11.13 -28.66
C THR A 324 10.36 -11.09 -27.14
N ILE A 325 11.37 -10.50 -26.51
CA ILE A 325 11.48 -10.38 -25.04
C ILE A 325 12.00 -9.01 -24.61
N VAL A 326 11.61 -8.56 -23.42
CA VAL A 326 12.12 -7.36 -22.76
C VAL A 326 12.58 -7.73 -21.35
N VAL A 327 13.76 -7.26 -20.95
CA VAL A 327 14.29 -7.45 -19.59
C VAL A 327 14.72 -6.13 -18.96
N ALA A 328 14.61 -6.04 -17.64
CA ALA A 328 14.99 -4.87 -16.86
C ALA A 328 16.14 -5.17 -15.89
N THR A 329 17.00 -4.18 -15.67
CA THR A 329 18.05 -4.23 -14.63
C THR A 329 17.48 -4.16 -13.23
N LEU A 330 18.09 -4.90 -12.29
CA LEU A 330 17.79 -4.90 -10.86
C LEU A 330 19.12 -4.95 -10.06
N ASN A 331 19.68 -3.84 -9.58
CA ASN A 331 19.32 -2.46 -9.91
C ASN A 331 20.49 -1.73 -10.55
N SER A 332 20.23 -1.07 -11.68
CA SER A 332 21.11 -0.01 -12.18
C SER A 332 20.71 1.31 -11.52
N TRP A 333 21.29 1.61 -10.35
CA TRP A 333 20.97 2.82 -9.59
C TRP A 333 21.49 4.12 -10.24
N TYR A 334 22.45 4.03 -11.16
CA TYR A 334 22.98 5.17 -11.89
C TYR A 334 23.37 4.77 -13.32
N PRO A 335 23.08 5.60 -14.34
CA PRO A 335 22.34 6.86 -14.27
C PRO A 335 20.82 6.66 -14.15
N ASP A 336 20.33 5.48 -14.55
CA ASP A 336 18.93 5.05 -14.57
C ASP A 336 18.88 3.52 -14.72
N ALA A 337 17.70 2.92 -14.54
CA ALA A 337 17.45 1.55 -14.97
C ALA A 337 17.64 1.41 -16.49
N ILE A 338 17.91 0.19 -16.95
CA ILE A 338 18.00 -0.12 -18.39
C ILE A 338 16.97 -1.18 -18.73
N LEU A 339 16.13 -0.88 -19.73
CA LEU A 339 15.33 -1.89 -20.42
C LEU A 339 16.10 -2.36 -21.65
N PHE A 340 16.17 -3.66 -21.84
CA PHE A 340 16.73 -4.31 -23.03
C PHE A 340 15.65 -5.06 -23.77
N ARG A 341 15.61 -4.95 -25.09
CA ARG A 341 14.67 -5.65 -25.96
C ARG A 341 15.39 -6.50 -27.00
N SER A 342 14.95 -7.74 -27.15
CA SER A 342 15.36 -8.66 -28.22
C SER A 342 14.13 -9.07 -29.04
N THR A 343 14.33 -9.34 -30.33
CA THR A 343 13.32 -9.90 -31.25
C THR A 343 13.81 -11.18 -31.94
N ASP A 344 14.88 -11.77 -31.42
CA ASP A 344 15.58 -12.95 -31.96
C ASP A 344 15.99 -13.92 -30.84
N SER A 345 15.11 -14.06 -29.85
CA SER A 345 15.23 -15.00 -28.74
C SER A 345 16.51 -14.79 -27.93
N GLY A 346 16.89 -13.53 -27.73
CA GLY A 346 18.05 -13.10 -26.95
C GLY A 346 19.39 -13.17 -27.67
N ALA A 347 19.42 -13.43 -28.99
CA ALA A 347 20.68 -13.45 -29.73
C ALA A 347 21.29 -12.05 -29.89
N THR A 348 20.45 -11.03 -30.06
CA THR A 348 20.85 -9.62 -30.06
C THR A 348 19.91 -8.78 -29.22
N TRP A 349 20.41 -7.64 -28.72
CA TRP A 349 19.69 -6.76 -27.82
C TRP A 349 19.79 -5.30 -28.24
N LYS A 350 18.69 -4.57 -28.11
CA LYS A 350 18.63 -3.10 -28.13
C LYS A 350 18.44 -2.59 -26.71
N ARG A 351 19.16 -1.53 -26.35
CA ARG A 351 18.96 -0.77 -25.11
C ARG A 351 17.93 0.34 -25.34
N ILE A 352 17.15 0.66 -24.32
CA ILE A 352 16.13 1.72 -24.43
C ILE A 352 16.75 3.12 -24.39
N TRP A 353 18.00 3.22 -23.97
CA TRP A 353 18.80 4.44 -24.04
C TRP A 353 20.28 4.09 -24.20
N SER A 354 21.06 5.05 -24.70
CA SER A 354 22.52 5.02 -24.77
C SER A 354 23.10 6.32 -24.20
N TYR A 355 24.42 6.42 -24.07
CA TYR A 355 25.04 7.72 -23.82
C TYR A 355 25.20 8.48 -25.13
N GLY A 356 24.80 9.75 -25.13
CA GLY A 356 25.07 10.71 -26.20
C GLY A 356 26.54 11.14 -26.21
N ALA A 357 26.93 11.90 -27.24
CA ALA A 357 28.28 12.45 -27.36
C ALA A 357 28.66 13.43 -26.24
N ASP A 358 27.66 13.97 -25.53
CA ASP A 358 27.80 14.85 -24.36
C ASP A 358 27.89 14.08 -23.03
N GLY A 359 27.89 12.74 -23.08
CA GLY A 359 27.94 11.87 -21.90
C GLY A 359 26.62 11.77 -21.14
N LYS A 360 25.52 12.34 -21.65
CA LYS A 360 24.19 12.25 -21.03
C LYS A 360 23.39 11.09 -21.61
N VAL A 361 22.35 10.66 -20.89
CA VAL A 361 21.40 9.66 -21.37
C VAL A 361 20.66 10.22 -22.60
N ALA A 362 20.73 9.48 -23.71
CA ALA A 362 20.00 9.70 -24.95
C ALA A 362 18.91 8.63 -25.07
N PRO A 363 17.65 8.93 -24.67
CA PRO A 363 16.58 7.94 -24.61
C PRO A 363 15.95 7.66 -25.98
N GLN A 364 15.56 6.41 -26.20
CA GLN A 364 14.68 5.96 -27.29
C GLN A 364 13.20 6.00 -26.85
N TYR A 365 12.89 6.81 -25.83
CA TYR A 365 11.56 6.92 -25.24
C TYR A 365 11.26 8.37 -24.84
N THR A 366 9.97 8.69 -24.75
CA THR A 366 9.45 9.80 -23.93
C THR A 366 8.82 9.20 -22.68
N ILE A 367 8.85 9.95 -21.58
CA ILE A 367 8.22 9.55 -20.33
C ILE A 367 7.46 10.73 -19.73
N SER A 368 6.29 10.47 -19.15
CA SER A 368 5.46 11.50 -18.52
C SER A 368 4.54 10.93 -17.45
N ALA A 369 3.96 11.77 -16.60
CA ALA A 369 2.98 11.38 -15.59
C ALA A 369 1.70 12.24 -15.65
N PRO A 370 0.87 12.11 -16.70
CA PRO A 370 -0.25 13.04 -16.95
C PRO A 370 -1.31 13.03 -15.85
N ASN A 371 -1.52 11.89 -15.17
CA ASN A 371 -2.48 11.75 -14.07
C ASN A 371 -1.84 11.93 -12.67
N ALA A 372 -0.53 12.18 -12.61
CA ALA A 372 0.21 12.38 -11.36
C ALA A 372 1.27 13.48 -11.53
N PRO A 373 0.87 14.76 -11.63
CA PRO A 373 1.80 15.86 -11.96
C PRO A 373 2.94 16.05 -10.94
N TRP A 374 2.76 15.61 -9.69
CA TRP A 374 3.83 15.57 -8.70
C TRP A 374 4.95 14.58 -9.08
N ILE A 375 4.67 13.48 -9.79
CA ILE A 375 5.72 12.59 -10.32
C ILE A 375 6.54 13.32 -11.38
N GLU A 376 5.88 14.08 -12.26
CA GLU A 376 6.56 14.90 -13.26
C GLU A 376 7.51 15.89 -12.57
N THR A 377 6.95 16.71 -11.68
CA THR A 377 7.64 17.81 -11.02
C THR A 377 8.75 17.36 -10.08
N ASN A 378 8.50 16.30 -9.29
CA ASN A 378 9.39 15.91 -8.19
C ASN A 378 10.32 14.74 -8.51
N PHE A 379 10.14 14.06 -9.66
CA PHE A 379 10.99 12.94 -10.04
C PHE A 379 11.48 13.07 -11.49
N LEU A 380 10.58 13.22 -12.47
CA LEU A 380 10.98 13.21 -13.88
C LEU A 380 11.75 14.47 -14.31
N ASP A 381 11.41 15.64 -13.75
CA ASP A 381 12.07 16.91 -14.07
C ASP A 381 13.42 17.11 -13.38
N ILE A 382 13.64 16.42 -12.25
CA ILE A 382 14.79 16.70 -11.37
C ILE A 382 15.77 15.52 -11.19
N ASP A 383 15.36 14.27 -11.48
CA ASP A 383 16.22 13.08 -11.38
C ASP A 383 16.60 12.54 -12.78
N THR A 384 17.76 11.89 -12.85
CA THR A 384 18.20 11.13 -14.01
C THR A 384 17.56 9.74 -14.10
N LYS A 385 17.09 9.18 -12.97
CA LYS A 385 16.45 7.86 -12.85
C LYS A 385 14.99 7.89 -13.30
N LYS A 386 14.75 8.23 -14.57
CA LYS A 386 13.39 8.45 -15.09
C LYS A 386 12.61 7.15 -15.30
N LEU A 387 13.25 6.10 -15.79
CA LEU A 387 12.63 4.78 -15.91
C LEU A 387 12.31 4.18 -14.54
N GLY A 388 13.07 4.57 -13.51
CA GLY A 388 12.79 4.22 -12.13
C GLY A 388 13.73 3.15 -11.60
N TRP A 389 13.30 2.46 -10.54
CA TRP A 389 14.11 1.51 -9.78
C TRP A 389 13.25 0.38 -9.23
N MET A 390 13.88 -0.67 -8.71
CA MET A 390 13.23 -1.88 -8.20
C MET A 390 12.35 -2.55 -9.27
N ILE A 391 12.78 -2.55 -10.55
CA ILE A 391 11.99 -3.12 -11.66
C ILE A 391 12.06 -4.65 -11.64
N GLU A 392 11.31 -5.23 -10.72
CA GLU A 392 11.08 -6.67 -10.57
C GLU A 392 9.97 -7.14 -11.50
N SER A 393 8.97 -6.30 -11.72
CA SER A 393 7.81 -6.58 -12.58
C SER A 393 7.97 -5.94 -13.94
N LEU A 394 7.90 -6.73 -15.01
CA LEU A 394 7.72 -6.25 -16.39
C LEU A 394 6.95 -7.29 -17.17
N SER A 395 5.80 -6.92 -17.73
CA SER A 395 4.89 -7.84 -18.43
C SER A 395 4.38 -7.21 -19.72
N ILE A 396 4.49 -7.93 -20.83
CA ILE A 396 3.85 -7.59 -22.12
C ILE A 396 2.46 -8.23 -22.11
N ASP A 397 1.43 -7.48 -22.53
CA ASP A 397 0.07 -8.01 -22.65
C ASP A 397 0.07 -9.18 -23.66
N PRO A 398 -0.30 -10.41 -23.23
CA PRO A 398 -0.34 -11.59 -24.09
C PRO A 398 -1.25 -11.44 -25.32
N THR A 399 -2.19 -10.50 -25.27
CA THR A 399 -3.17 -10.22 -26.33
C THR A 399 -2.82 -8.98 -27.17
N ASN A 400 -1.74 -8.26 -26.82
CA ASN A 400 -1.33 -7.04 -27.50
C ASN A 400 0.18 -6.75 -27.34
N SER A 401 0.97 -7.07 -28.38
CA SER A 401 2.43 -6.80 -28.42
C SER A 401 2.85 -5.33 -28.19
N ASP A 402 1.95 -4.37 -28.38
CA ASP A 402 2.25 -2.94 -28.15
C ASP A 402 2.04 -2.50 -26.68
N LYS A 403 1.27 -3.27 -25.90
CA LYS A 403 0.93 -2.93 -24.52
C LYS A 403 1.84 -3.66 -23.54
N PHE A 404 2.46 -2.90 -22.63
CA PHE A 404 3.22 -3.47 -21.52
C PHE A 404 3.13 -2.59 -20.28
N PHE A 405 3.34 -3.23 -19.13
CA PHE A 405 3.48 -2.55 -17.85
C PHE A 405 4.77 -3.00 -17.15
N TYR A 406 5.31 -2.14 -16.30
CA TYR A 406 6.36 -2.48 -15.36
C TYR A 406 6.18 -1.71 -14.05
N GLY A 407 6.47 -2.38 -12.94
CA GLY A 407 6.39 -1.80 -11.61
C GLY A 407 7.72 -1.19 -11.20
N THR A 408 7.67 -0.15 -10.37
CA THR A 408 8.83 0.49 -9.74
C THR A 408 8.56 0.67 -8.26
N GLY A 409 9.55 1.13 -7.49
CA GLY A 409 9.36 1.55 -6.09
C GLY A 409 8.58 2.86 -5.90
N LEU A 410 8.05 3.47 -6.96
CA LEU A 410 7.30 4.74 -6.93
C LEU A 410 5.91 4.60 -7.56
N THR A 411 5.85 4.01 -8.76
CA THR A 411 4.64 3.93 -9.60
C THR A 411 4.66 2.67 -10.47
N LEU A 412 3.55 2.45 -11.17
CA LEU A 412 3.43 1.54 -12.31
C LEU A 412 3.54 2.35 -13.60
N TYR A 413 4.58 2.07 -14.39
CA TYR A 413 4.74 2.64 -15.72
C TYR A 413 4.25 1.67 -16.80
N GLY A 414 3.91 2.21 -17.97
CA GLY A 414 3.60 1.39 -19.13
C GLY A 414 3.54 2.17 -20.42
N SER A 415 3.17 1.45 -21.47
CA SER A 415 3.06 1.97 -22.84
C SER A 415 2.00 1.19 -23.61
N ASN A 416 1.51 1.80 -24.68
CA ASN A 416 0.64 1.20 -25.69
C ASN A 416 1.26 1.25 -27.10
N ASP A 417 2.59 1.45 -27.22
CA ASP A 417 3.30 1.53 -28.50
C ASP A 417 4.69 0.83 -28.49
N LEU A 418 4.85 -0.25 -27.71
CA LEU A 418 6.13 -0.95 -27.52
C LEU A 418 6.82 -1.37 -28.83
N THR A 419 6.09 -1.77 -29.88
CA THR A 419 6.70 -2.21 -31.15
C THR A 419 7.32 -1.06 -31.96
N ASN A 420 7.17 0.20 -31.52
CA ASN A 420 7.93 1.32 -32.06
C ASN A 420 9.44 1.14 -31.86
N TRP A 421 9.87 0.45 -30.79
CA TRP A 421 11.26 0.13 -30.55
C TRP A 421 11.90 -0.67 -31.69
N ASP A 422 11.17 -1.64 -32.23
CA ASP A 422 11.64 -2.50 -33.32
C ASP A 422 11.94 -1.68 -34.57
N LYS A 423 11.12 -0.63 -34.78
CA LYS A 423 11.18 0.31 -35.91
C LYS A 423 12.17 1.46 -35.68
N ASN A 424 12.96 1.42 -34.59
CA ASN A 424 13.84 2.52 -34.14
C ASN A 424 13.08 3.86 -34.01
N LYS A 425 11.80 3.79 -33.63
CA LYS A 425 10.99 4.96 -33.27
C LYS A 425 10.97 5.14 -31.77
N THR A 426 10.66 6.34 -31.33
CA THR A 426 10.49 6.65 -29.91
C THR A 426 9.26 5.92 -29.36
N ILE A 427 9.41 5.35 -28.16
CA ILE A 427 8.33 4.70 -27.40
C ILE A 427 7.75 5.73 -26.43
N THR A 428 6.44 5.68 -26.18
CA THR A 428 5.81 6.52 -25.17
C THR A 428 5.65 5.74 -23.88
N ILE A 429 6.22 6.23 -22.78
CA ILE A 429 6.06 5.68 -21.43
C ILE A 429 5.24 6.65 -20.58
N GLN A 430 4.30 6.13 -19.80
CA GLN A 430 3.47 6.94 -18.90
C GLN A 430 3.32 6.28 -17.55
N SER A 431 3.23 7.09 -16.49
CA SER A 431 2.72 6.61 -15.19
C SER A 431 1.25 6.24 -15.38
N LEU A 432 0.93 4.95 -15.23
CA LEU A 432 -0.38 4.34 -15.44
C LEU A 432 -0.90 3.71 -14.14
N ALA A 433 -0.60 4.34 -13.01
CA ALA A 433 -0.97 3.90 -11.67
C ALA A 433 -2.23 4.60 -11.13
N SER A 434 -3.02 5.27 -11.98
CA SER A 434 -4.26 5.93 -11.52
C SER A 434 -5.21 4.90 -10.88
N GLY A 435 -5.65 5.16 -9.66
CA GLY A 435 -6.45 4.24 -8.84
C GLY A 435 -5.64 3.32 -7.92
N ILE A 436 -4.32 3.21 -8.12
CA ILE A 436 -3.39 2.67 -7.12
C ILE A 436 -3.02 3.80 -6.16
N GLU A 437 -3.21 3.56 -4.87
CA GLU A 437 -2.80 4.50 -3.81
C GLU A 437 -2.08 3.65 -2.76
N GLU A 438 -0.74 3.71 -2.72
CA GLU A 438 0.06 2.73 -1.98
C GLU A 438 0.98 3.36 -0.92
N MET A 439 0.84 4.67 -0.69
CA MET A 439 1.66 5.37 0.29
C MET A 439 1.31 4.93 1.72
N ALA A 440 2.33 4.83 2.56
CA ALA A 440 2.18 4.78 4.01
C ALA A 440 2.06 6.20 4.57
N VAL A 441 0.97 6.47 5.29
CA VAL A 441 0.67 7.79 5.84
C VAL A 441 1.32 7.96 7.20
N GLY A 442 2.11 9.03 7.37
CA GLY A 442 2.71 9.38 8.66
C GLY A 442 1.73 10.10 9.59
N ALA A 443 1.13 11.18 9.09
CA ALA A 443 0.16 11.98 9.83
C ALA A 443 -0.75 12.76 8.89
N LEU A 444 -1.89 13.20 9.44
CA LEU A 444 -2.87 14.04 8.76
C LEU A 444 -3.29 15.21 9.65
N ALA A 445 -3.54 16.37 9.05
CA ALA A 445 -4.12 17.52 9.74
C ALA A 445 -5.10 18.27 8.82
N SER A 446 -6.16 18.84 9.40
CA SER A 446 -7.15 19.69 8.73
C SER A 446 -7.23 21.02 9.45
N ALA A 447 -6.93 22.13 8.77
CA ALA A 447 -6.89 23.45 9.39
C ALA A 447 -8.23 24.18 9.22
N ALA A 448 -8.88 24.52 10.33
CA ALA A 448 -10.09 25.34 10.32
C ALA A 448 -9.80 26.69 9.64
N GLU A 449 -10.61 27.05 8.66
CA GLU A 449 -10.47 28.29 7.86
C GLU A 449 -9.16 28.36 7.04
N GLY A 450 -8.47 27.23 6.84
CA GLY A 450 -7.24 27.11 6.05
C GLY A 450 -7.26 25.89 5.13
N PRO A 451 -6.07 25.32 4.81
CA PRO A 451 -5.99 24.13 3.99
C PRO A 451 -6.77 22.96 4.56
N GLU A 452 -7.49 22.27 3.68
CA GLU A 452 -8.35 21.15 4.06
C GLU A 452 -7.59 19.95 4.60
N LEU A 453 -6.52 19.55 3.93
CA LEU A 453 -5.78 18.35 4.28
C LEU A 453 -4.29 18.54 4.05
N PHE A 454 -3.53 18.40 5.13
CA PHE A 454 -2.10 18.11 5.08
C PHE A 454 -1.92 16.59 5.13
N PHE A 455 -1.17 16.07 4.17
CA PHE A 455 -0.97 14.64 3.97
C PHE A 455 0.52 14.32 4.04
N ALA A 456 1.03 14.01 5.25
CA ALA A 456 2.42 13.60 5.43
C ALA A 456 2.60 12.11 5.06
N THR A 457 3.59 11.80 4.22
CA THR A 457 3.81 10.45 3.69
C THR A 457 5.22 9.96 3.92
N LEU A 458 5.34 8.63 4.02
CA LEU A 458 6.63 7.97 3.84
C LEU A 458 6.94 7.84 2.33
N ASP A 459 8.23 7.75 2.02
CA ASP A 459 8.87 7.71 0.69
C ASP A 459 8.61 8.88 -0.30
N ASN A 460 7.51 9.62 -0.14
CA ASN A 460 7.10 10.70 -1.06
C ASN A 460 6.88 12.05 -0.37
N ASN A 461 7.45 12.22 0.82
CA ASN A 461 7.40 13.44 1.63
C ASN A 461 5.99 13.84 2.12
N GLY A 462 5.14 14.40 1.26
CA GLY A 462 3.77 14.78 1.62
C GLY A 462 3.14 15.83 0.69
N PHE A 463 1.87 16.13 0.92
CA PHE A 463 1.04 16.97 0.05
C PHE A 463 0.11 17.91 0.84
N THR A 464 -0.30 19.00 0.19
CA THR A 464 -1.35 19.89 0.69
C THR A 464 -2.53 19.90 -0.28
N TYR A 465 -3.72 19.66 0.24
CA TYR A 465 -4.99 19.91 -0.44
C TYR A 465 -5.63 21.15 0.18
N LYS A 466 -5.78 22.21 -0.61
CA LYS A 466 -6.27 23.50 -0.11
C LYS A 466 -7.75 23.43 0.26
N THR A 467 -8.54 22.71 -0.52
CA THR A 467 -9.99 22.57 -0.31
C THR A 467 -10.41 21.11 -0.38
N ALA A 468 -11.57 20.77 0.19
CA ALA A 468 -12.13 19.43 0.10
C ALA A 468 -12.44 18.98 -1.33
N ALA A 469 -12.71 19.91 -2.25
CA ALA A 469 -12.88 19.58 -3.67
C ALA A 469 -11.57 19.21 -4.37
N ASP A 470 -10.41 19.53 -3.78
CA ASP A 470 -9.12 19.20 -4.37
C ASP A 470 -8.67 17.78 -4.02
N VAL A 471 -9.26 17.13 -3.01
CA VAL A 471 -8.88 15.75 -2.62
C VAL A 471 -9.19 14.71 -3.71
N ASP A 472 -10.01 15.07 -4.69
CA ASP A 472 -10.31 14.24 -5.87
C ASP A 472 -9.36 14.53 -7.06
N LYS A 473 -8.32 15.36 -6.88
CA LYS A 473 -7.38 15.76 -7.93
C LYS A 473 -5.95 15.49 -7.49
N ALA A 474 -5.14 14.96 -8.41
CA ALA A 474 -3.72 14.77 -8.15
C ALA A 474 -3.00 16.11 -7.88
N PRO A 475 -2.17 16.19 -6.83
CA PRO A 475 -1.42 17.40 -6.49
C PRO A 475 -0.37 17.70 -7.56
N GLN A 476 -0.05 18.99 -7.71
CA GLN A 476 0.95 19.44 -8.70
C GLN A 476 2.39 19.14 -8.27
N SER A 477 2.65 19.17 -6.97
CA SER A 477 3.95 18.87 -6.37
C SER A 477 3.74 18.31 -4.97
N ALA A 478 4.62 17.40 -4.57
CA ALA A 478 4.87 17.09 -3.17
C ALA A 478 5.54 18.27 -2.45
N TRP A 479 5.63 18.22 -1.13
CA TRP A 479 6.38 19.20 -0.34
C TRP A 479 7.86 19.15 -0.71
N THR A 480 8.42 20.31 -1.03
CA THR A 480 9.84 20.47 -1.38
C THR A 480 10.48 21.57 -0.54
N ASN A 481 11.81 21.70 -0.62
CA ASN A 481 12.60 22.75 0.03
C ASN A 481 12.35 22.92 1.55
N PRO A 482 12.66 21.92 2.39
CA PRO A 482 13.52 20.77 2.08
C PRO A 482 12.76 19.57 1.53
N TRP A 483 13.44 18.79 0.67
CA TRP A 483 13.02 17.45 0.31
C TRP A 483 13.55 16.44 1.34
N TRP A 484 12.65 15.67 1.92
CA TRP A 484 12.95 14.48 2.71
C TRP A 484 12.24 13.30 2.06
N ALA A 485 12.85 12.12 2.09
CA ALA A 485 12.17 10.91 1.60
C ALA A 485 10.85 10.70 2.35
N SER A 486 10.78 11.04 3.64
CA SER A 486 9.54 10.89 4.42
C SER A 486 9.26 12.13 5.25
N SER A 487 7.98 12.51 5.38
CA SER A 487 7.49 13.31 6.50
C SER A 487 6.69 12.44 7.46
N VAL A 488 6.93 12.61 8.76
CA VAL A 488 6.33 11.78 9.81
C VAL A 488 5.21 12.47 10.56
N ASP A 489 5.23 13.81 10.62
CA ASP A 489 4.18 14.56 11.29
C ASP A 489 4.04 15.99 10.75
N VAL A 490 2.85 16.57 10.92
CA VAL A 490 2.48 17.91 10.46
C VAL A 490 1.42 18.52 11.37
N ASP A 491 1.57 19.80 11.72
CA ASP A 491 0.59 20.56 12.48
C ASP A 491 0.54 22.03 12.05
N PHE A 492 -0.53 22.74 12.41
CA PHE A 492 -0.80 24.11 12.01
C PHE A 492 -1.13 25.02 13.20
N ALA A 493 -0.94 26.32 12.99
CA ALA A 493 -1.29 27.37 13.95
C ALA A 493 -2.78 27.76 13.79
N GLY A 494 -3.62 27.53 14.80
CA GLY A 494 -5.08 27.66 14.64
C GLY A 494 -5.66 29.09 14.55
N ASN A 495 -4.91 30.13 14.93
CA ASN A 495 -5.24 31.55 14.69
C ASN A 495 -4.58 32.08 13.40
N SER A 496 -3.75 31.29 12.75
CA SER A 496 -3.05 31.64 11.50
C SER A 496 -2.84 30.38 10.68
N PRO A 497 -3.91 29.76 10.13
CA PRO A 497 -3.88 28.39 9.62
C PRO A 497 -2.96 28.17 8.39
N ASN A 498 -2.47 29.26 7.78
CA ASN A 498 -1.42 29.19 6.75
C ASN A 498 -0.01 29.00 7.33
N LYS A 499 0.19 29.16 8.64
CA LYS A 499 1.43 28.80 9.31
C LYS A 499 1.39 27.33 9.67
N VAL A 500 2.29 26.56 9.07
CA VAL A 500 2.34 25.09 9.19
C VAL A 500 3.74 24.68 9.60
N ALA A 501 3.84 23.69 10.47
CA ALA A 501 5.08 23.03 10.83
C ALA A 501 5.00 21.56 10.40
N ARG A 502 6.08 21.03 9.83
CA ARG A 502 6.20 19.60 9.55
C ARG A 502 7.57 19.08 9.93
N ILE A 503 7.63 17.79 10.21
CA ILE A 503 8.89 17.09 10.46
C ILE A 503 9.13 15.93 9.49
N GLY A 504 10.39 15.78 9.10
CA GLY A 504 10.88 14.79 8.15
C GLY A 504 11.69 13.64 8.74
N LYS A 505 12.13 12.74 7.87
CA LYS A 505 13.25 11.83 8.12
C LYS A 505 14.42 12.20 7.21
N ALA A 506 15.57 12.50 7.81
CA ALA A 506 16.81 12.79 7.11
C ALA A 506 18.03 12.35 7.94
N THR A 507 19.12 12.00 7.27
CA THR A 507 20.41 11.78 7.92
C THR A 507 21.21 13.08 7.89
N ASP A 508 21.86 13.43 9.00
CA ASP A 508 22.77 14.58 9.13
C ASP A 508 22.22 15.95 8.71
N SER A 509 20.90 16.13 8.66
CA SER A 509 20.22 17.37 8.27
C SER A 509 19.10 17.74 9.26
N PRO A 510 18.77 19.05 9.44
CA PRO A 510 17.60 19.44 10.19
C PRO A 510 16.31 18.83 9.65
N GLN A 511 15.44 18.41 10.57
CA GLN A 511 14.20 17.69 10.24
C GLN A 511 12.94 18.52 10.47
N LEU A 512 13.03 19.79 10.87
CA LEU A 512 11.87 20.68 11.05
C LEU A 512 11.80 21.73 9.93
N ALA A 513 10.62 21.90 9.34
CA ALA A 513 10.36 22.93 8.33
C ALA A 513 9.06 23.66 8.63
N LEU A 514 9.03 24.94 8.26
CA LEU A 514 7.88 25.81 8.42
C LEU A 514 7.38 26.32 7.07
N SER A 515 6.08 26.50 6.97
CA SER A 515 5.40 27.21 5.89
C SER A 515 4.62 28.39 6.47
N THR A 516 4.43 29.43 5.66
CA THR A 516 3.57 30.59 5.99
C THR A 516 2.45 30.80 4.96
N ASP A 517 2.32 29.90 4.00
CA ASP A 517 1.37 29.96 2.87
C ASP A 517 0.50 28.71 2.79
N GLY A 518 0.31 28.01 3.90
CA GLY A 518 -0.56 26.83 3.97
C GLY A 518 0.09 25.57 3.40
N GLY A 519 1.41 25.44 3.52
CA GLY A 519 2.16 24.26 3.08
C GLY A 519 2.47 24.23 1.58
N GLU A 520 2.38 25.36 0.87
CA GLU A 520 2.77 25.47 -0.53
C GLU A 520 4.30 25.58 -0.66
N THR A 521 4.90 26.46 0.14
CA THR A 521 6.35 26.61 0.24
C THR A 521 6.84 26.37 1.66
N TRP A 522 8.07 25.88 1.77
CA TRP A 522 8.67 25.48 3.04
C TRP A 522 10.02 26.15 3.25
N SER A 523 10.42 26.25 4.51
CA SER A 523 11.72 26.74 4.95
C SER A 523 12.23 25.89 6.11
N VAL A 524 13.42 25.32 5.95
CA VAL A 524 14.05 24.49 6.98
C VAL A 524 14.47 25.34 8.19
N VAL A 525 14.26 24.81 9.40
CA VAL A 525 14.61 25.46 10.67
C VAL A 525 16.01 25.01 11.11
N ASN A 526 17.05 25.64 10.54
CA ASN A 526 18.45 25.26 10.75
C ASN A 526 18.92 25.32 12.21
N SER A 527 18.30 26.17 13.02
CA SER A 527 18.58 26.32 14.46
C SER A 527 18.30 25.05 15.27
N THR A 528 17.52 24.10 14.74
CA THR A 528 17.27 22.79 15.38
C THR A 528 18.47 21.84 15.29
N GLY A 529 19.48 22.13 14.46
CA GLY A 529 20.58 21.20 14.21
C GLY A 529 20.09 19.91 13.54
N ASN A 530 20.91 18.86 13.58
CA ASN A 530 20.65 17.59 12.88
C ASN A 530 20.59 16.36 13.80
N THR A 531 20.50 16.56 15.12
CA THR A 531 20.47 15.48 16.12
C THR A 531 19.08 15.17 16.66
N ILE A 532 18.11 16.08 16.48
CA ILE A 532 16.72 15.90 16.89
C ILE A 532 15.98 15.26 15.72
N THR A 533 15.42 14.07 15.92
CA THR A 533 14.86 13.27 14.82
C THR A 533 13.52 12.64 15.15
N ASP A 534 12.69 12.52 14.10
CA ASP A 534 11.39 11.81 14.08
C ASP A 534 10.44 12.32 15.20
N GLY A 535 9.33 11.62 15.46
CA GLY A 535 8.39 11.92 16.53
C GLY A 535 7.17 12.69 16.05
N SER A 536 6.69 13.64 16.86
CA SER A 536 5.50 14.47 16.56
C SER A 536 5.71 15.95 16.89
N VAL A 537 4.91 16.83 16.29
CA VAL A 537 4.93 18.29 16.50
C VAL A 537 3.57 18.85 16.86
N ALA A 538 3.54 19.84 17.74
CA ALA A 538 2.38 20.68 18.01
C ALA A 538 2.77 22.16 17.86
N TYR A 539 2.02 22.92 17.08
CA TYR A 539 2.29 24.32 16.76
C TYR A 539 1.29 25.25 17.47
N SER A 540 1.78 26.25 18.21
CA SER A 540 0.94 27.19 18.97
C SER A 540 -0.08 27.91 18.08
N ALA A 541 -1.19 28.38 18.68
CA ALA A 541 -2.28 29.00 17.94
C ALA A 541 -1.82 30.16 17.03
N ASP A 542 -0.88 30.99 17.46
CA ASP A 542 -0.37 32.14 16.71
C ASP A 542 0.87 31.79 15.85
N GLY A 543 1.38 30.56 15.98
CA GLY A 543 2.48 30.03 15.19
C GLY A 543 3.82 30.68 15.54
N ASP A 544 4.17 30.65 16.83
CA ASP A 544 5.39 31.20 17.41
C ASP A 544 6.11 30.24 18.39
N VAL A 545 5.46 29.16 18.81
CA VAL A 545 6.04 28.12 19.68
C VAL A 545 5.71 26.73 19.12
N ILE A 546 6.73 25.89 18.95
CA ILE A 546 6.59 24.50 18.53
C ILE A 546 7.01 23.61 19.70
N LEU A 547 6.15 22.67 20.04
CA LEU A 547 6.48 21.56 20.93
C LEU A 547 6.78 20.35 20.04
N TRP A 548 7.97 19.76 20.18
CA TRP A 548 8.41 18.62 19.37
C TRP A 548 8.73 17.44 20.27
N SER A 549 7.89 16.41 20.26
CA SER A 549 8.13 15.14 20.97
C SER A 549 9.01 14.23 20.10
N SER A 550 10.33 14.42 20.17
CA SER A 550 11.29 13.71 19.31
C SER A 550 11.64 12.31 19.82
N LYS A 551 12.07 11.41 18.92
CA LYS A 551 12.55 10.08 19.31
C LYS A 551 13.97 10.09 19.87
N SER A 552 14.81 11.06 19.48
CA SER A 552 16.23 11.09 19.83
C SER A 552 16.61 12.04 20.96
N ALA A 553 15.80 13.07 21.23
CA ALA A 553 16.13 14.14 22.18
C ALA A 553 15.02 14.43 23.20
N GLY A 554 14.03 13.54 23.36
CA GLY A 554 12.87 13.80 24.21
C GLY A 554 12.01 14.95 23.70
N VAL A 555 11.29 15.63 24.59
CA VAL A 555 10.38 16.72 24.21
C VAL A 555 11.11 18.07 24.22
N GLN A 556 11.04 18.77 23.09
CA GLN A 556 11.73 20.02 22.83
C GLN A 556 10.73 21.16 22.62
N VAL A 557 11.08 22.37 23.06
CA VAL A 557 10.35 23.61 22.82
C VAL A 557 11.18 24.48 21.90
N ILE A 558 10.60 24.94 20.80
CA ILE A 558 11.25 25.83 19.83
C ILE A 558 10.43 27.11 19.73
N ARG A 559 11.02 28.25 20.10
CA ARG A 559 10.36 29.57 20.05
C ARG A 559 10.86 30.36 18.86
N ASN A 560 9.95 30.89 18.04
CA ASN A 560 10.24 31.73 16.88
C ASN A 560 11.32 31.14 15.97
N ALA A 561 11.24 29.82 15.69
CA ALA A 561 12.26 29.08 14.94
C ALA A 561 13.69 29.23 15.52
N GLY A 562 13.81 29.44 16.82
CA GLY A 562 15.06 29.58 17.56
C GLY A 562 15.70 28.24 17.93
N LYS A 563 16.63 28.26 18.89
CA LYS A 563 17.28 27.03 19.36
C LYS A 563 16.29 26.17 20.17
N PRO A 564 16.34 24.83 20.04
CA PRO A 564 15.56 23.93 20.88
C PRO A 564 15.92 24.05 22.37
N GLU A 565 14.90 24.01 23.21
CA GLU A 565 14.96 24.01 24.67
C GLU A 565 14.33 22.71 25.19
N ASN A 566 14.95 22.06 26.18
CA ASN A 566 14.38 20.85 26.77
C ASN A 566 13.10 21.19 27.55
N SER A 567 12.02 20.45 27.28
CA SER A 567 10.83 20.45 28.13
C SER A 567 11.02 19.57 29.37
N THR A 568 10.19 19.80 30.39
CA THR A 568 10.09 18.93 31.58
C THR A 568 9.22 17.69 31.35
N LEU A 569 8.54 17.61 30.21
CA LEU A 569 7.70 16.47 29.85
C LEU A 569 8.52 15.18 29.67
N PRO A 570 7.96 14.01 30.01
CA PRO A 570 8.58 12.73 29.69
C PRO A 570 8.84 12.56 28.18
N ALA A 571 9.90 11.85 27.82
CA ALA A 571 10.15 11.48 26.43
C ALA A 571 8.98 10.66 25.85
N SER A 572 8.75 10.78 24.55
CA SER A 572 7.64 10.13 23.84
C SER A 572 6.24 10.51 24.36
N SER A 573 6.10 11.69 24.99
CA SER A 573 4.77 12.21 25.34
C SER A 573 3.95 12.45 24.08
N VAL A 574 2.66 12.09 24.12
CA VAL A 574 1.65 12.57 23.18
C VAL A 574 1.47 14.07 23.43
N ILE A 575 1.43 14.88 22.37
CA ILE A 575 1.39 16.35 22.50
C ILE A 575 0.31 16.95 21.61
N ALA A 576 -0.26 18.08 22.04
CA ALA A 576 -1.16 18.90 21.25
C ALA A 576 -1.07 20.38 21.69
N SER A 577 -1.50 21.29 20.82
CA SER A 577 -1.66 22.71 21.12
C SER A 577 -3.13 23.09 21.12
N ASP A 578 -3.52 24.05 21.96
CA ASP A 578 -4.82 24.69 21.81
C ASP A 578 -4.83 25.52 20.52
N LYS A 579 -5.88 25.37 19.72
CA LYS A 579 -5.95 26.01 18.40
C LYS A 579 -6.44 27.46 18.44
N LYS A 580 -6.84 27.98 19.61
CA LYS A 580 -7.30 29.37 19.76
C LYS A 580 -6.54 30.14 20.83
N LYS A 581 -6.04 29.48 21.88
CA LYS A 581 -5.26 30.11 22.95
C LYS A 581 -3.76 29.78 22.81
N ASN A 582 -2.99 30.74 22.32
CA ASN A 582 -1.56 30.57 21.98
C ASN A 582 -0.69 29.96 23.08
N ASP A 583 -0.91 30.37 24.33
CA ASP A 583 -0.06 29.97 25.45
C ASP A 583 -0.39 28.58 26.01
N VAL A 584 -1.37 27.87 25.45
CA VAL A 584 -1.84 26.58 25.99
C VAL A 584 -1.38 25.39 25.17
N PHE A 585 -0.75 24.44 25.86
CA PHE A 585 -0.32 23.16 25.33
C PHE A 585 -0.79 22.03 26.24
N TYR A 586 -1.05 20.88 25.62
CA TYR A 586 -1.48 19.66 26.28
C TYR A 586 -0.46 18.56 26.01
N ALA A 587 -0.25 17.68 26.99
CA ALA A 587 0.55 16.48 26.78
C ALA A 587 0.04 15.31 27.63
N GLY A 588 0.37 14.09 27.20
CA GLY A 588 0.05 12.86 27.90
C GLY A 588 1.24 11.91 27.88
N SER A 589 1.54 11.28 29.02
CA SER A 589 2.53 10.21 29.09
C SER A 589 2.05 9.14 30.07
N LYS A 590 1.92 7.90 29.58
CA LYS A 590 1.28 6.81 30.33
C LYS A 590 -0.09 7.28 30.83
N SER A 591 -0.37 7.21 32.13
CA SER A 591 -1.63 7.66 32.74
C SER A 591 -1.70 9.16 33.06
N THR A 592 -0.60 9.91 32.92
CA THR A 592 -0.52 11.29 33.41
C THR A 592 -0.79 12.29 32.29
N PHE A 593 -1.78 13.16 32.50
CA PHE A 593 -2.09 14.27 31.63
C PHE A 593 -1.43 15.56 32.16
N TYR A 594 -0.92 16.39 31.24
CA TYR A 594 -0.17 17.60 31.54
C TYR A 594 -0.75 18.79 30.78
N VAL A 595 -0.77 19.96 31.42
CA VAL A 595 -1.19 21.23 30.84
C VAL A 595 -0.11 22.28 31.07
N SER A 596 0.20 23.03 30.01
CA SER A 596 0.93 24.30 30.08
C SER A 596 -0.02 25.44 29.74
N THR A 597 0.10 26.56 30.45
CA THR A 597 -0.64 27.81 30.17
C THR A 597 0.31 29.01 30.01
N ASP A 598 1.59 28.74 29.81
CA ASP A 598 2.69 29.73 29.73
C ASP A 598 3.54 29.52 28.46
N GLY A 599 2.91 29.03 27.40
CA GLY A 599 3.54 28.80 26.11
C GLY A 599 4.58 27.68 26.15
N ALA A 600 4.24 26.55 26.77
CA ALA A 600 5.11 25.38 26.96
C ALA A 600 6.38 25.64 27.80
N ALA A 601 6.42 26.70 28.62
CA ALA A 601 7.57 26.95 29.50
C ALA A 601 7.55 25.99 30.71
N THR A 602 6.39 25.75 31.29
CA THR A 602 6.18 24.76 32.34
C THR A 602 4.93 23.92 32.09
N PHE A 603 4.96 22.67 32.55
CA PHE A 603 3.81 21.76 32.49
C PHE A 603 3.43 21.32 33.90
N THR A 604 2.12 21.30 34.16
CA THR A 604 1.54 20.85 35.42
C THR A 604 0.69 19.63 35.18
N GLU A 605 0.76 18.66 36.09
CA GLU A 605 -0.11 17.49 36.05
C GLU A 605 -1.56 17.90 36.30
N ALA A 606 -2.46 17.34 35.50
CA ALA A 606 -3.88 17.52 35.64
C ALA A 606 -4.58 16.17 35.80
N PRO A 607 -5.67 16.11 36.58
CA PRO A 607 -6.30 14.85 36.92
C PRO A 607 -7.03 14.26 35.71
N LEU A 608 -6.63 13.06 35.29
CA LEU A 608 -7.35 12.22 34.35
C LEU A 608 -7.73 10.91 35.06
N GLY A 609 -9.03 10.57 35.07
CA GLY A 609 -9.54 9.47 35.90
C GLY A 609 -9.14 8.09 35.38
N ASN A 610 -8.77 7.16 36.28
CA ASN A 610 -8.61 5.70 36.09
C ASN A 610 -8.17 5.22 34.69
N VAL A 611 -7.07 5.75 34.17
CA VAL A 611 -6.45 5.31 32.90
C VAL A 611 -5.05 4.78 33.17
N THR A 612 -4.56 3.87 32.32
CA THR A 612 -3.16 3.42 32.36
C THR A 612 -2.34 3.98 31.20
N GLU A 613 -2.99 4.39 30.12
CA GLU A 613 -2.35 4.87 28.90
C GLU A 613 -3.19 5.91 28.17
N ILE A 614 -2.61 7.10 27.95
CA ILE A 614 -3.09 8.13 27.02
C ILE A 614 -2.47 7.88 25.65
N ARG A 615 -3.31 7.87 24.60
CA ARG A 615 -2.89 7.50 23.24
C ARG A 615 -2.95 8.65 22.25
N SER A 616 -3.99 9.49 22.32
CA SER A 616 -4.10 10.67 21.46
C SER A 616 -4.81 11.83 22.18
N ILE A 617 -4.51 13.06 21.77
CA ILE A 617 -5.16 14.28 22.26
C ILE A 617 -5.68 15.06 21.04
N ALA A 618 -6.97 15.34 20.98
CA ALA A 618 -7.60 16.17 19.97
C ALA A 618 -8.11 17.47 20.60
N ALA A 619 -7.39 18.57 20.39
CA ALA A 619 -7.87 19.90 20.74
C ALA A 619 -8.93 20.36 19.73
N HIS A 620 -10.00 20.99 20.21
CA HIS A 620 -11.08 21.46 19.34
C HIS A 620 -10.55 22.59 18.43
N PRO A 621 -10.69 22.47 17.10
CA PRO A 621 -10.04 23.41 16.17
C PRO A 621 -10.65 24.82 16.22
N ALA A 622 -11.88 24.96 16.71
CA ALA A 622 -12.60 26.24 16.80
C ALA A 622 -12.91 26.74 18.22
N THR A 623 -12.66 25.96 19.28
CA THR A 623 -13.14 26.27 20.65
C THR A 623 -11.98 26.14 21.63
N ALA A 624 -11.56 27.26 22.23
CA ALA A 624 -10.47 27.26 23.21
C ALA A 624 -10.83 26.43 24.45
N GLY A 625 -9.91 25.61 24.93
CA GLY A 625 -10.04 24.83 26.15
C GLY A 625 -10.91 23.59 26.05
N GLU A 626 -11.50 23.34 24.87
CA GLU A 626 -12.23 22.11 24.58
C GLU A 626 -11.28 21.08 23.93
N LEU A 627 -11.26 19.87 24.48
CA LEU A 627 -10.39 18.79 24.01
C LEU A 627 -10.92 17.40 24.37
N PHE A 628 -10.46 16.43 23.60
CA PHE A 628 -10.77 15.01 23.77
C PHE A 628 -9.47 14.22 23.91
N VAL A 629 -9.45 13.26 24.82
CA VAL A 629 -8.28 12.42 25.11
C VAL A 629 -8.68 10.96 24.95
N SER A 630 -8.05 10.26 24.00
CA SER A 630 -8.23 8.81 23.82
C SER A 630 -7.27 8.04 24.72
N THR A 631 -7.77 6.95 25.30
CA THR A 631 -7.07 6.16 26.32
C THR A 631 -7.42 4.68 26.23
N ASP A 632 -6.70 3.85 26.97
CA ASP A 632 -7.06 2.44 27.20
C ASP A 632 -8.48 2.24 27.77
N SER A 633 -9.03 3.23 28.46
CA SER A 633 -10.37 3.18 29.07
C SER A 633 -11.47 3.86 28.24
N GLY A 634 -11.17 4.32 27.03
CA GLY A 634 -12.10 5.05 26.16
C GLY A 634 -11.74 6.53 26.01
N VAL A 635 -12.72 7.39 25.70
CA VAL A 635 -12.50 8.82 25.43
C VAL A 635 -12.94 9.67 26.62
N PHE A 636 -12.13 10.68 26.95
CA PHE A 636 -12.43 11.70 27.95
C PHE A 636 -12.56 13.07 27.29
N HIS A 637 -13.49 13.89 27.79
CA HIS A 637 -13.77 15.25 27.30
C HIS A 637 -13.54 16.28 28.39
N SER A 638 -12.92 17.38 28.03
CA SER A 638 -12.74 18.57 28.85
C SER A 638 -13.21 19.79 28.07
N THR A 639 -13.79 20.76 28.77
CA THR A 639 -14.17 22.09 28.24
C THR A 639 -13.47 23.23 28.98
N ASP A 640 -12.52 22.92 29.88
CA ASP A 640 -11.90 23.88 30.79
C ASP A 640 -10.36 23.85 30.77
N PHE A 641 -9.78 23.58 29.60
CA PHE A 641 -8.33 23.48 29.36
C PHE A 641 -7.70 22.29 30.09
N GLY A 642 -8.43 21.19 30.23
CA GLY A 642 -7.95 19.94 30.82
C GLY A 642 -7.88 19.95 32.33
N LYS A 643 -8.57 20.89 33.01
CA LYS A 643 -8.62 20.92 34.48
C LYS A 643 -9.54 19.84 35.02
N THR A 644 -10.63 19.57 34.33
CA THR A 644 -11.57 18.50 34.66
C THR A 644 -11.95 17.70 33.42
N PHE A 645 -12.14 16.40 33.60
CA PHE A 645 -12.52 15.47 32.53
C PHE A 645 -13.78 14.71 32.88
N SER A 646 -14.63 14.51 31.86
CA SER A 646 -15.76 13.58 31.89
C SER A 646 -15.51 12.45 30.91
N SER A 647 -15.73 11.20 31.33
CA SER A 647 -15.68 10.05 30.42
C SER A 647 -16.88 10.08 29.47
N ILE A 648 -16.63 9.83 28.19
CA ILE A 648 -17.67 9.64 27.17
C ILE A 648 -18.03 8.15 27.11
N SER A 649 -19.32 7.84 27.27
CA SER A 649 -19.82 6.48 27.03
C SER A 649 -19.70 6.14 25.54
N GLY A 650 -19.19 4.97 25.19
CA GLY A 650 -18.98 4.62 23.79
C GLY A 650 -17.85 3.62 23.60
N PRO A 651 -17.10 3.72 22.50
CA PRO A 651 -15.96 2.87 22.23
C PRO A 651 -14.93 2.91 23.38
N SER A 652 -14.61 1.74 23.93
CA SER A 652 -13.50 1.55 24.87
C SER A 652 -12.18 1.37 24.12
N ASN A 653 -11.05 1.26 24.85
CA ASN A 653 -9.73 1.02 24.26
C ASN A 653 -9.46 1.95 23.05
N ALA A 654 -9.74 3.24 23.22
CA ALA A 654 -9.72 4.20 22.14
C ALA A 654 -8.27 4.50 21.72
N HIS A 655 -7.91 4.17 20.49
CA HIS A 655 -6.57 4.34 19.95
C HIS A 655 -6.33 5.75 19.39
N ALA A 656 -7.36 6.32 18.77
CA ALA A 656 -7.33 7.70 18.29
C ALA A 656 -8.71 8.33 18.44
N VAL A 657 -8.73 9.64 18.69
CA VAL A 657 -9.91 10.49 18.64
C VAL A 657 -9.63 11.69 17.75
N SER A 658 -10.62 12.11 16.97
CA SER A 658 -10.59 13.34 16.18
C SER A 658 -11.95 14.05 16.24
N VAL A 659 -11.91 15.36 16.03
CA VAL A 659 -13.07 16.25 16.02
C VAL A 659 -13.17 16.86 14.62
N GLY A 660 -14.32 16.71 13.97
CA GLY A 660 -14.58 17.30 12.66
C GLY A 660 -15.93 18.00 12.62
N LYS A 661 -16.13 18.88 11.64
CA LYS A 661 -17.34 19.64 11.50
C LYS A 661 -18.53 18.72 11.24
N GLY A 662 -19.62 18.93 11.97
CA GLY A 662 -20.89 18.27 11.76
C GLY A 662 -21.88 19.18 11.02
N GLU A 663 -23.13 18.76 10.97
CA GLU A 663 -24.21 19.57 10.39
C GLU A 663 -24.47 20.85 11.20
N GLY A 664 -24.76 21.95 10.51
CA GLY A 664 -25.06 23.24 11.14
C GLY A 664 -23.88 23.76 11.99
N SER A 665 -24.09 23.88 13.30
CA SER A 665 -23.07 24.31 14.27
C SER A 665 -22.51 23.16 15.11
N ALA A 666 -22.87 21.91 14.79
CA ALA A 666 -22.41 20.74 15.53
C ALA A 666 -20.99 20.34 15.12
N TRP A 667 -20.36 19.55 15.98
CA TRP A 667 -19.08 18.89 15.72
C TRP A 667 -19.23 17.41 15.98
N ASN A 668 -18.72 16.60 15.06
CA ASN A 668 -18.70 15.15 15.15
C ASN A 668 -17.43 14.67 15.84
N LEU A 669 -17.56 13.62 16.64
CA LEU A 669 -16.44 12.85 17.17
C LEU A 669 -16.22 11.61 16.29
N TYR A 670 -14.98 11.36 15.93
CA TYR A 670 -14.53 10.16 15.23
C TYR A 670 -13.52 9.44 16.11
N VAL A 671 -13.72 8.13 16.33
CA VAL A 671 -12.92 7.35 17.27
C VAL A 671 -12.57 6.00 16.69
N PHE A 672 -11.27 5.67 16.64
CA PHE A 672 -10.82 4.29 16.55
C PHE A 672 -10.88 3.66 17.95
N GLY A 673 -11.75 2.68 18.15
CA GLY A 673 -11.91 2.02 19.45
C GLY A 673 -12.70 0.74 19.33
N GLU A 674 -13.06 0.16 20.48
CA GLU A 674 -13.78 -1.10 20.58
C GLU A 674 -15.21 -0.89 21.05
N ALA A 675 -16.18 -1.41 20.30
CA ALA A 675 -17.58 -1.49 20.72
C ALA A 675 -18.18 -2.85 20.34
N ALA A 676 -19.51 -2.97 20.32
CA ALA A 676 -20.20 -4.23 20.05
C ALA A 676 -19.82 -4.87 18.70
N ASP A 677 -19.52 -4.07 17.68
CA ASP A 677 -19.10 -4.54 16.35
C ASP A 677 -17.59 -4.77 16.22
N GLY A 678 -16.84 -4.68 17.33
CA GLY A 678 -15.39 -4.90 17.39
C GLY A 678 -14.57 -3.61 17.33
N LYS A 679 -13.27 -3.76 17.03
CA LYS A 679 -12.33 -2.66 16.89
C LYS A 679 -12.47 -1.99 15.52
N LYS A 680 -13.01 -0.76 15.48
CA LYS A 680 -13.40 -0.05 14.26
C LYS A 680 -13.34 1.48 14.41
N LEU A 681 -13.58 2.19 13.31
CA LEU A 681 -13.95 3.61 13.31
C LEU A 681 -15.43 3.81 13.66
N TYR A 682 -15.68 4.48 14.77
CA TYR A 682 -17.01 4.90 15.20
C TYR A 682 -17.15 6.42 15.10
N ALA A 683 -18.39 6.89 14.85
CA ALA A 683 -18.70 8.31 14.81
C ALA A 683 -19.89 8.67 15.72
N SER A 684 -19.87 9.88 16.26
CA SER A 684 -20.96 10.46 17.05
C SER A 684 -21.17 11.94 16.69
N ALA A 685 -22.41 12.37 16.52
CA ALA A 685 -22.79 13.76 16.24
C ALA A 685 -23.35 14.50 17.48
N ASP A 686 -23.39 13.82 18.63
CA ASP A 686 -24.06 14.26 19.86
C ASP A 686 -23.15 14.12 21.09
N LEU A 687 -21.83 14.29 20.90
CA LEU A 687 -20.80 14.20 21.93
C LEU A 687 -20.82 12.87 22.70
N GLY A 688 -21.09 11.77 21.98
CA GLY A 688 -21.05 10.40 22.47
C GLY A 688 -22.32 9.92 23.17
N ALA A 689 -23.44 10.64 23.06
CA ALA A 689 -24.73 10.13 23.50
C ALA A 689 -25.20 8.96 22.62
N SER A 690 -24.84 8.95 21.33
CA SER A 690 -25.01 7.82 20.43
C SER A 690 -23.84 7.66 19.46
N TRP A 691 -23.63 6.43 19.00
CA TRP A 691 -22.52 6.03 18.12
C TRP A 691 -23.01 5.19 16.94
N ILE A 692 -22.36 5.37 15.80
CA ILE A 692 -22.52 4.53 14.60
C ILE A 692 -21.18 3.89 14.21
N ASP A 693 -21.24 2.66 13.67
CA ASP A 693 -20.11 2.07 12.93
C ASP A 693 -20.00 2.81 11.58
N LEU A 694 -18.96 3.63 11.43
CA LEU A 694 -18.69 4.40 10.21
C LEU A 694 -17.84 3.62 9.19
N GLN A 695 -17.03 2.68 9.68
CA GLN A 695 -16.13 1.86 8.87
C GLN A 695 -16.89 0.81 8.05
N GLY A 696 -17.88 0.16 8.66
CA GLY A 696 -18.64 -0.92 8.02
C GLY A 696 -17.77 -2.15 7.75
N THR A 697 -17.59 -2.50 6.47
CA THR A 697 -16.76 -3.64 6.00
C THR A 697 -15.47 -3.21 5.31
N TYR A 698 -15.15 -1.91 5.31
CA TYR A 698 -13.90 -1.45 4.74
C TYR A 698 -12.74 -1.71 5.70
N SER A 699 -11.58 -2.03 5.14
CA SER A 699 -10.31 -2.16 5.85
C SER A 699 -9.56 -0.84 5.87
N PHE A 700 -8.99 -0.51 7.02
CA PHE A 700 -7.95 0.52 7.14
C PHE A 700 -6.59 -0.09 7.52
N GLY A 701 -6.47 -1.42 7.42
CA GLY A 701 -5.33 -2.17 7.93
C GLY A 701 -5.33 -2.21 9.47
N ALA A 702 -4.15 -2.20 10.07
CA ALA A 702 -4.00 -2.14 11.52
C ALA A 702 -4.36 -0.73 12.03
N LEU A 703 -5.42 -0.59 12.81
CA LEU A 703 -5.93 0.73 13.22
C LEU A 703 -4.97 1.48 14.13
N ASP A 704 -4.11 0.78 14.86
CA ASP A 704 -3.16 1.38 15.80
C ASP A 704 -2.02 2.12 15.07
N GLY A 705 -1.82 1.83 13.79
CA GLY A 705 -0.90 2.53 12.90
C GLY A 705 -1.59 3.49 11.93
N ALA A 706 -2.91 3.69 12.03
CA ALA A 706 -3.66 4.55 11.12
C ALA A 706 -3.79 5.98 11.68
N ALA A 707 -3.67 6.97 10.80
CA ALA A 707 -3.94 8.37 11.13
C ALA A 707 -5.45 8.67 10.99
N LEU A 708 -5.98 9.56 11.84
CA LEU A 708 -7.41 9.93 11.83
C LEU A 708 -7.57 11.44 11.96
N VAL A 709 -8.23 12.07 11.00
CA VAL A 709 -8.61 13.49 11.10
C VAL A 709 -10.00 13.76 10.53
N GLY A 710 -10.88 14.37 11.33
CA GLY A 710 -12.13 14.95 10.85
C GLY A 710 -11.85 16.27 10.13
N SER A 711 -12.57 16.56 9.05
CA SER A 711 -12.47 17.85 8.38
C SER A 711 -12.85 18.98 9.33
N ALA A 712 -12.03 20.02 9.41
CA ALA A 712 -12.37 21.22 10.16
C ALA A 712 -13.23 22.21 9.36
N ASN A 713 -13.41 21.98 8.04
CA ASN A 713 -14.07 22.92 7.13
C ASN A 713 -15.40 22.39 6.56
N GLU A 714 -15.48 21.08 6.29
CA GLU A 714 -16.62 20.44 5.64
C GLU A 714 -17.36 19.48 6.58
N ALA A 715 -18.69 19.56 6.54
CA ALA A 715 -19.54 18.77 7.40
C ALA A 715 -19.47 17.27 7.05
N ASN A 716 -19.33 16.44 8.09
CA ASN A 716 -19.32 14.98 8.02
C ASN A 716 -18.19 14.36 7.18
N VAL A 717 -17.14 15.12 6.88
CA VAL A 717 -15.96 14.59 6.19
C VAL A 717 -14.95 14.08 7.22
N VAL A 718 -14.42 12.87 6.99
CA VAL A 718 -13.33 12.29 7.79
C VAL A 718 -12.32 11.59 6.89
N TYR A 719 -11.05 11.73 7.23
CA TYR A 719 -9.91 11.16 6.55
C TYR A 719 -9.20 10.14 7.44
N VAL A 720 -8.84 9.01 6.85
CA VAL A 720 -8.10 7.92 7.47
C VAL A 720 -6.82 7.67 6.67
N GLY A 721 -5.67 7.94 7.29
CA GLY A 721 -4.37 7.62 6.74
C GLY A 721 -4.02 6.17 7.04
N THR A 722 -3.65 5.40 6.03
CA THR A 722 -3.38 3.96 6.15
C THR A 722 -1.90 3.64 5.90
N ASN A 723 -1.49 2.42 6.26
CA ASN A 723 -0.18 1.90 5.88
C ASN A 723 -0.32 1.05 4.60
N GLY A 724 -0.19 1.68 3.43
CA GLY A 724 -0.21 1.00 2.13
C GLY A 724 -1.47 1.24 1.27
N ARG A 725 -2.45 2.00 1.74
CA ARG A 725 -3.63 2.39 0.95
C ARG A 725 -3.81 3.91 0.84
N GLY A 726 -2.78 4.70 1.11
CA GLY A 726 -2.86 6.16 1.13
C GLY A 726 -3.88 6.68 2.14
N VAL A 727 -4.55 7.78 1.81
CA VAL A 727 -5.64 8.33 2.62
C VAL A 727 -6.98 7.89 2.05
N MET A 728 -7.82 7.28 2.88
CA MET A 728 -9.22 7.01 2.58
C MET A 728 -10.11 8.10 3.21
N TYR A 729 -11.24 8.42 2.59
CA TYR A 729 -12.18 9.39 3.13
C TYR A 729 -13.64 9.03 2.82
N THR A 730 -14.55 9.60 3.62
CA THR A 730 -16.00 9.56 3.39
C THR A 730 -16.63 10.88 3.85
N SER A 731 -17.86 11.14 3.40
CA SER A 731 -18.65 12.35 3.71
C SER A 731 -20.08 12.03 4.15
N CYS A 732 -20.32 10.82 4.66
CA CYS A 732 -21.67 10.36 5.01
C CYS A 732 -22.21 11.02 6.30
N PRO A 733 -23.51 11.36 6.36
CA PRO A 733 -24.10 11.95 7.57
C PRO A 733 -23.95 11.07 8.80
N VAL A 734 -23.55 11.66 9.92
CA VAL A 734 -23.53 11.01 11.24
C VAL A 734 -24.88 11.24 11.90
N SER A 735 -25.79 10.26 11.82
CA SER A 735 -27.15 10.43 12.33
C SER A 735 -27.27 10.17 13.84
N ASN A 736 -28.04 11.01 14.54
CA ASN A 736 -28.51 10.71 15.90
C ASN A 736 -29.50 9.55 15.84
N SER A 737 -29.19 8.43 16.51
CA SER A 737 -29.96 7.16 16.44
C SER A 737 -31.32 7.17 17.16
N THR A 738 -32.07 8.28 17.15
CA THR A 738 -33.43 8.33 17.75
C THR A 738 -34.58 8.23 16.75
N ALA A 739 -34.32 8.16 15.43
CA ALA A 739 -35.37 7.95 14.44
C ALA A 739 -35.65 6.45 14.22
N ALA A 740 -36.77 5.97 14.77
CA ALA A 740 -37.33 4.67 14.38
C ALA A 740 -37.49 4.58 12.85
N PRO A 741 -37.31 3.40 12.23
CA PRO A 741 -37.43 3.28 10.79
C PRO A 741 -38.86 3.64 10.39
N ALA A 742 -39.01 4.67 9.53
CA ALA A 742 -40.27 4.96 8.89
C ALA A 742 -40.70 3.70 8.12
N THR A 743 -41.81 3.11 8.52
CA THR A 743 -42.44 2.00 7.81
C THR A 743 -42.69 2.42 6.38
N ALA A 744 -41.92 1.86 5.44
CA ALA A 744 -42.17 2.01 4.02
C ALA A 744 -43.54 1.39 3.71
N HIS A 745 -44.55 2.23 3.49
CA HIS A 745 -45.80 1.78 2.90
C HIS A 745 -45.53 1.28 1.48
N ALA A 746 -45.47 -0.04 1.33
CA ALA A 746 -45.44 -0.71 0.05
C ALA A 746 -46.68 -0.30 -0.77
N ARG A 747 -46.50 0.57 -1.75
CA ARG A 747 -47.48 0.75 -2.83
C ARG A 747 -47.50 -0.54 -3.65
N ARG A 748 -48.55 -1.34 -3.44
CA ARG A 748 -48.87 -2.50 -4.28
C ARG A 748 -49.07 -2.05 -5.73
N HIS A 749 -48.15 -2.39 -6.61
CA HIS A 749 -48.41 -2.46 -8.04
C HIS A 749 -49.28 -3.70 -8.31
N ALA A 750 -50.54 -3.46 -8.70
CA ALA A 750 -51.40 -4.52 -9.20
C ALA A 750 -51.05 -4.81 -10.67
N HIS A 751 -50.56 -6.02 -10.93
CA HIS A 751 -50.50 -6.61 -12.26
C HIS A 751 -51.91 -6.92 -12.77
N SER A 752 -52.26 -6.41 -13.95
CA SER A 752 -53.31 -6.99 -14.80
C SER A 752 -52.68 -7.53 -16.08
N ARG A 753 -52.95 -8.81 -16.35
CA ARG A 753 -52.50 -9.64 -17.48
C ARG A 753 -53.55 -9.58 -18.64
N PRO A 754 -53.45 -10.32 -19.76
CA PRO A 754 -53.07 -9.81 -21.08
C PRO A 754 -54.13 -9.94 -22.21
N MET A 755 -53.77 -9.44 -23.40
CA MET A 755 -54.21 -9.77 -24.78
C MET A 755 -55.70 -9.63 -25.18
N ARG A 756 -55.95 -8.80 -26.20
CA ARG A 756 -56.76 -9.21 -27.38
C ARG A 756 -56.48 -8.35 -28.62
N LEU A 757 -56.49 -9.04 -29.77
CA LEU A 757 -56.35 -8.55 -31.14
C LEU A 757 -57.39 -7.49 -31.53
N GLY A 758 -57.03 -6.62 -32.48
CA GLY A 758 -57.96 -6.27 -33.56
C GLY A 758 -57.90 -4.85 -34.11
N ARG A 759 -57.38 -4.76 -35.35
CA ARG A 759 -57.79 -3.87 -36.45
C ARG A 759 -57.50 -2.36 -36.39
N ALA A 760 -56.66 -1.96 -37.36
CA ALA A 760 -56.65 -0.66 -38.06
C ALA A 760 -58.08 -0.30 -38.61
N PRO A 761 -58.41 0.97 -38.97
CA PRO A 761 -57.62 1.73 -39.96
C PRO A 761 -57.56 3.28 -39.85
N HIS A 762 -56.53 3.81 -40.54
CA HIS A 762 -56.53 5.01 -41.41
C HIS A 762 -56.73 6.45 -40.90
N ARG A 763 -55.82 7.30 -41.45
CA ARG A 763 -55.87 8.75 -41.74
C ARG A 763 -55.75 9.65 -40.49
N HIS A 764 -54.85 10.63 -40.42
CA HIS A 764 -54.16 11.45 -41.41
C HIS A 764 -52.69 11.65 -41.05
#